data_AF-A0A2G7GHQ4-F1
#
_entry.id   AF-A0A2G7GHQ4-F1
#
_cell.length_a   1.000
_cell.length_b   1.000
_cell.length_c   1.000
_cell.angle_alpha   90.00
_cell.angle_beta   90.00
_cell.angle_gamma   90.00
#
_symmetry.space_group_name_H-M   'P 1'
#
loop_
_entity.id
_entity.type
_entity.pdbx_description
1 polymer ?
#
loop_
_entity_poly.entity_id
_entity_poly.type
_entity_poly.pdbx_seq_one_letter_code
_entity_poly.pdbx_strand_id
1 'polypeptide(L)'
;MVSKHPVEIWAGLECTVNRVGDEYFDQLQRNGHATRVNDLDLFAELGIRTIRYPILWERIAPNGIENADWTWADVRLGRLRELGICPIVGLVHHGSGPSDTSLVDPEFPEKLAAFARAVAERYPWVTHYTPINEPLTTARFSGLYGHWYPHGRDELTFIRALLGQCRAIALSILAIREVNPHAQLVQTEDLGKIFSTPLLAYQAALENERRWLSFDLLCGRLSPTHPMWHYLHQCGVDEAELAGFLENPCPPDIMGINHYLTSDRLLDERIERYPSWSHGGNGKHQYADIEAVRVCAEGIAGHRRLLAEAWERYKLPLAITEVHLNCTREEQLRWLYEVWNTTQELRDRGVDVRAVTAWSLLGSYDWHNLVTRCDGYYEPGVFDVRSLHPRPTAIAKMICDLAAGHTPQHPLLATPGWWHRQARLLFPPVSTQEKTSFEPPLGVTSKPIAIVGATGTLGQAFARICDLRGISYQLLTRQEMDITDPIAVDAFLTELQPWAIVNAAGYVRVDDAEREPEICMLVNTQGPATLAAVCARHNIALLTFSSDLVFDGAISTPYVEDDPATPLNVYGQSKALAEERVLSAYPASLVIRTSAFFGPWDNYNFVTIALRELAAGRTFIAAEDAIVSPTYVPDLVHTSLDLLIDGECGLWHLANKSAIAWADLARLAAKTAGLSTSNVIARPLQELGLIAPRPSYSVLGSNRGELLPGLESAIARYFDELK
;
A
#
# COMPACT_ATOMS: atom_id res chain seq x y z
N MET A 1 40.39 -10.90 -0.72
CA MET A 1 39.08 -10.84 -1.42
C MET A 1 38.01 -10.80 -0.35
N VAL A 2 37.26 -9.71 -0.23
CA VAL A 2 36.12 -9.67 0.69
C VAL A 2 35.11 -10.67 0.16
N SER A 3 34.81 -11.71 0.93
CA SER A 3 33.71 -12.64 0.66
C SER A 3 32.43 -11.81 0.56
N LYS A 4 31.94 -11.56 -0.65
CA LYS A 4 30.69 -10.84 -0.87
C LYS A 4 29.55 -11.79 -0.49
N HIS A 5 28.99 -11.63 0.70
CA HIS A 5 27.75 -12.32 1.05
C HIS A 5 26.66 -11.92 0.05
N PRO A 6 25.80 -12.86 -0.39
CA PRO A 6 24.64 -12.49 -1.20
C PRO A 6 23.74 -11.53 -0.42
N VAL A 7 23.09 -10.60 -1.12
CA VAL A 7 22.04 -9.76 -0.50
C VAL A 7 20.88 -10.69 -0.16
N GLU A 8 20.42 -10.63 1.07
CA GLU A 8 19.27 -11.39 1.55
C GLU A 8 17.99 -10.58 1.39
N ILE A 9 16.88 -11.25 1.08
CA ILE A 9 15.55 -10.67 1.24
C ILE A 9 15.07 -10.98 2.66
N TRP A 10 14.90 -9.92 3.46
CA TRP A 10 14.28 -9.98 4.78
C TRP A 10 12.79 -9.67 4.66
N ALA A 11 12.03 -9.94 5.71
CA ALA A 11 10.67 -9.45 5.83
C ALA A 11 10.46 -8.62 7.10
N GLY A 12 9.41 -7.81 7.13
CA GLY A 12 9.07 -7.02 8.31
C GLY A 12 7.57 -6.81 8.44
N LEU A 13 7.10 -6.70 9.69
CA LEU A 13 5.73 -6.33 10.02
C LEU A 13 5.66 -4.83 10.32
N GLU A 14 4.54 -4.22 9.95
CA GLU A 14 4.10 -2.98 10.58
C GLU A 14 3.53 -3.36 11.96
N CYS A 15 4.16 -2.85 13.02
CA CYS A 15 3.87 -3.22 14.39
C CYS A 15 3.83 -2.01 15.34
N THR A 16 3.73 -0.80 14.80
CA THR A 16 3.63 0.44 15.55
C THR A 16 2.54 0.36 16.62
N VAL A 17 2.92 0.77 17.84
CA VAL A 17 2.00 1.05 18.94
C VAL A 17 2.13 2.53 19.24
N ASN A 18 1.38 3.34 18.48
CA ASN A 18 1.44 4.80 18.60
C ASN A 18 0.51 5.29 19.72
N ARG A 19 0.93 6.33 20.43
CA ARG A 19 0.12 6.99 21.48
C ARG A 19 -0.20 8.43 21.06
N VAL A 20 -1.48 8.78 21.07
CA VAL A 20 -1.98 10.16 20.83
C VAL A 20 -2.93 10.53 21.95
N GLY A 21 -2.54 11.50 22.78
CA GLY A 21 -3.18 11.76 24.05
C GLY A 21 -3.16 10.50 24.92
N ASP A 22 -4.34 10.01 25.26
CA ASP A 22 -4.54 8.79 26.06
C ASP A 22 -4.92 7.57 25.20
N GLU A 23 -5.05 7.74 23.88
CA GLU A 23 -5.41 6.66 22.96
C GLU A 23 -4.15 5.96 22.41
N TYR A 24 -4.26 4.64 22.26
CA TYR A 24 -3.23 3.79 21.64
C TYR A 24 -3.75 3.19 20.34
N PHE A 25 -2.91 3.25 19.31
CA PHE A 25 -3.17 2.65 18.01
C PHE A 25 -2.19 1.52 17.76
N ASP A 26 -2.68 0.29 17.81
CA ASP A 26 -1.88 -0.94 17.74
C ASP A 26 -2.05 -1.63 16.37
N GLN A 27 -1.01 -1.57 15.54
CA GLN A 27 -1.05 -2.13 14.18
C GLN A 27 -1.21 -3.64 14.15
N LEU A 28 -0.65 -4.37 15.12
CA LEU A 28 -0.78 -5.83 15.18
C LEU A 28 -2.21 -6.27 15.49
N GLN A 29 -2.98 -5.44 16.22
CA GLN A 29 -4.42 -5.67 16.38
C GLN A 29 -5.17 -5.38 15.09
N ARG A 30 -4.87 -4.25 14.43
CA ARG A 30 -5.53 -3.78 13.21
C ARG A 30 -5.37 -4.76 12.05
N ASN A 31 -4.15 -5.22 11.80
CA ASN A 31 -3.87 -6.22 10.77
C ASN A 31 -4.26 -7.65 11.20
N GLY A 32 -4.63 -7.86 12.46
CA GLY A 32 -5.08 -9.12 13.05
C GLY A 32 -3.97 -10.13 13.37
N HIS A 33 -2.69 -9.78 13.16
CA HIS A 33 -1.56 -10.64 13.53
C HIS A 33 -1.48 -10.92 15.03
N ALA A 34 -2.06 -10.06 15.86
CA ALA A 34 -2.17 -10.24 17.31
C ALA A 34 -2.81 -11.59 17.68
N THR A 35 -3.75 -12.10 16.87
CA THR A 35 -4.50 -13.34 17.15
C THR A 35 -4.17 -14.47 16.17
N ARG A 36 -3.71 -14.17 14.95
CA ARG A 36 -3.40 -15.19 13.93
C ARG A 36 -1.93 -15.63 13.97
N VAL A 37 -1.65 -16.70 14.70
CA VAL A 37 -0.29 -17.29 14.75
C VAL A 37 0.13 -17.94 13.42
N ASN A 38 -0.83 -18.50 12.66
CA ASN A 38 -0.58 -19.19 11.40
C ASN A 38 -0.07 -18.25 10.29
N ASP A 39 -0.14 -16.93 10.48
CA ASP A 39 0.51 -15.96 9.59
C ASP A 39 2.03 -16.26 9.47
N LEU A 40 2.65 -16.82 10.51
CA LEU A 40 4.07 -17.20 10.50
C LEU A 40 4.40 -18.30 9.48
N ASP A 41 3.47 -19.23 9.25
CA ASP A 41 3.63 -20.29 8.26
C ASP A 41 3.59 -19.70 6.84
N LEU A 42 2.67 -18.76 6.59
CA LEU A 42 2.62 -18.01 5.33
C LEU A 42 3.92 -17.22 5.09
N PHE A 43 4.50 -16.66 6.14
CA PHE A 43 5.78 -15.95 6.02
C PHE A 43 6.92 -16.91 5.66
N ALA A 44 6.94 -18.11 6.23
CA ALA A 44 7.93 -19.14 5.91
C ALA A 44 7.82 -19.63 4.45
N GLU A 45 6.60 -19.72 3.92
CA GLU A 45 6.35 -20.09 2.52
C GLU A 45 6.99 -19.12 1.51
N LEU A 46 7.30 -17.88 1.92
CA LEU A 46 8.04 -16.92 1.09
C LEU A 46 9.51 -17.30 0.88
N GLY A 47 10.04 -18.26 1.64
CA GLY A 47 11.44 -18.68 1.57
C GLY A 47 12.43 -17.74 2.27
N ILE A 48 11.94 -16.73 3.00
CA ILE A 48 12.77 -15.82 3.81
C ILE A 48 13.45 -16.60 4.95
N ARG A 49 14.61 -16.09 5.40
CA ARG A 49 15.32 -16.65 6.57
C ARG A 49 15.42 -15.69 7.74
N THR A 50 15.12 -14.42 7.51
CA THR A 50 15.22 -13.38 8.53
C THR A 50 13.99 -12.48 8.49
N ILE A 51 13.45 -12.16 9.66
CA ILE A 51 12.27 -11.30 9.81
C ILE A 51 12.48 -10.27 10.92
N ARG A 52 12.19 -8.99 10.64
CA ARG A 52 12.05 -7.96 11.67
C ARG A 52 10.75 -8.20 12.43
N TYR A 53 10.87 -8.61 13.70
CA TYR A 53 9.75 -9.13 14.48
C TYR A 53 9.55 -8.40 15.82
N PRO A 54 8.32 -7.99 16.17
CA PRO A 54 8.05 -7.24 17.38
C PRO A 54 8.03 -8.10 18.65
N ILE A 55 8.72 -7.64 19.70
CA ILE A 55 8.61 -8.06 21.10
C ILE A 55 8.43 -6.78 21.91
N LEU A 56 7.27 -6.14 21.72
CA LEU A 56 7.05 -4.75 22.12
C LEU A 56 6.84 -4.60 23.63
N TRP A 57 7.52 -3.60 24.20
CA TRP A 57 7.49 -3.32 25.63
C TRP A 57 6.08 -3.03 26.14
N GLU A 58 5.34 -2.19 25.42
CA GLU A 58 3.98 -1.74 25.76
C GLU A 58 2.97 -2.88 25.78
N ARG A 59 3.23 -3.95 25.03
CA ARG A 59 2.34 -5.12 24.94
C ARG A 59 2.68 -6.19 25.95
N ILE A 60 3.97 -6.39 26.23
CA ILE A 60 4.45 -7.49 27.08
C ILE A 60 4.44 -7.07 28.55
N ALA A 61 4.89 -5.86 28.86
CA ALA A 61 5.01 -5.37 30.23
C ALA A 61 4.31 -4.02 30.43
N PRO A 62 3.00 -3.89 30.12
CA PRO A 62 2.26 -2.63 30.27
C PRO A 62 2.17 -2.14 31.71
N ASN A 63 2.34 -3.04 32.69
CA ASN A 63 2.22 -2.76 34.13
C ASN A 63 3.51 -3.17 34.89
N GLY A 64 4.67 -2.93 34.29
CA GLY A 64 5.96 -3.31 34.87
C GLY A 64 6.41 -4.73 34.47
N ILE A 65 7.74 -4.93 34.51
CA ILE A 65 8.41 -6.14 34.02
C ILE A 65 8.14 -7.37 34.89
N GLU A 66 7.89 -7.16 36.17
CA GLU A 66 7.50 -8.17 37.15
C GLU A 66 6.12 -8.77 36.85
N ASN A 67 5.27 -8.05 36.12
CA ASN A 67 3.94 -8.46 35.69
C ASN A 67 3.88 -8.79 34.19
N ALA A 68 5.04 -8.98 33.54
CA ALA A 68 5.11 -9.20 32.10
C ALA A 68 4.40 -10.49 31.66
N ASP A 69 3.55 -10.39 30.63
CA ASP A 69 2.93 -11.54 29.96
C ASP A 69 3.72 -11.91 28.69
N TRP A 70 4.48 -13.01 28.81
CA TRP A 70 5.31 -13.52 27.73
C TRP A 70 4.57 -14.48 26.78
N THR A 71 3.32 -14.86 27.08
CA THR A 71 2.59 -15.92 26.37
C THR A 71 2.55 -15.68 24.86
N TRP A 72 2.28 -14.43 24.46
CA TRP A 72 2.22 -14.05 23.05
C TRP A 72 3.58 -14.22 22.34
N ALA A 73 4.66 -13.80 23.01
CA ALA A 73 6.01 -13.82 22.50
C ALA A 73 6.61 -15.23 22.46
N ASP A 74 6.37 -16.04 23.49
CA ASP A 74 6.85 -17.43 23.59
C ASP A 74 6.37 -18.27 22.41
N VAL A 75 5.07 -18.19 22.13
CA VAL A 75 4.44 -18.94 21.04
C VAL A 75 5.05 -18.55 19.69
N ARG A 76 5.24 -17.25 19.45
CA ARG A 76 5.68 -16.73 18.15
C ARG A 76 7.17 -16.90 17.91
N LEU A 77 8.02 -16.58 18.89
CA LEU A 77 9.46 -16.83 18.77
C LEU A 77 9.77 -18.32 18.75
N GLY A 78 9.00 -19.14 19.48
CA GLY A 78 9.05 -20.59 19.38
C GLY A 78 8.74 -21.08 17.96
N ARG A 79 7.63 -20.61 17.38
CA ARG A 79 7.23 -20.99 16.01
C ARG A 79 8.22 -20.52 14.95
N LEU A 80 8.73 -19.28 15.04
CA LEU A 80 9.77 -18.79 14.13
C LEU A 80 11.02 -19.66 14.17
N ARG A 81 11.43 -20.09 15.38
CA ARG A 81 12.58 -20.97 15.56
C ARG A 81 12.34 -22.36 14.96
N GLU A 82 11.15 -22.93 15.11
CA GLU A 82 10.75 -24.19 14.47
C GLU A 82 10.78 -24.10 12.94
N LEU A 83 10.35 -22.96 12.40
CA LEU A 83 10.36 -22.65 10.97
C LEU A 83 11.76 -22.32 10.43
N GLY A 84 12.77 -22.21 11.31
CA GLY A 84 14.13 -21.86 10.92
C GLY A 84 14.32 -20.40 10.51
N ILE A 85 13.42 -19.51 10.94
CA ILE A 85 13.46 -18.08 10.66
C ILE A 85 14.13 -17.35 11.84
N CYS A 86 15.14 -16.55 11.53
CA CYS A 86 15.85 -15.71 12.50
C CYS A 86 15.10 -14.38 12.72
N PRO A 87 14.66 -14.06 13.96
CA PRO A 87 14.06 -12.77 14.25
C PRO A 87 15.15 -11.70 14.49
N ILE A 88 14.95 -10.53 13.89
CA ILE A 88 15.53 -9.26 14.35
C ILE A 88 14.50 -8.66 15.30
N VAL A 89 14.77 -8.75 16.60
CA VAL A 89 13.79 -8.42 17.64
C VAL A 89 13.70 -6.91 17.86
N GLY A 90 12.51 -6.35 17.62
CA GLY A 90 12.17 -4.96 17.89
C GLY A 90 11.50 -4.76 19.24
N LEU A 91 11.91 -3.77 20.04
CA LEU A 91 11.38 -3.57 21.41
C LEU A 91 10.41 -2.39 21.52
N VAL A 92 10.61 -1.33 20.73
CA VAL A 92 9.70 -0.17 20.59
C VAL A 92 9.66 0.24 19.12
N HIS A 93 8.47 0.47 18.58
CA HIS A 93 8.26 0.89 17.19
C HIS A 93 7.32 2.11 17.15
N HIS A 94 7.90 3.32 16.99
CA HIS A 94 7.21 4.62 17.01
C HIS A 94 6.34 4.92 18.26
N GLY A 95 6.45 4.10 19.31
CA GLY A 95 5.78 4.27 20.59
C GLY A 95 6.63 4.99 21.62
N SER A 96 6.06 5.23 22.80
CA SER A 96 6.73 5.88 23.92
C SER A 96 6.95 4.96 25.12
N GLY A 97 6.88 3.64 24.95
CA GLY A 97 6.83 2.69 26.06
C GLY A 97 5.45 2.64 26.73
N PRO A 98 5.32 1.82 27.80
CA PRO A 98 4.09 1.69 28.57
C PRO A 98 3.54 3.03 29.07
N SER A 99 2.29 3.03 29.55
CA SER A 99 1.58 4.26 29.86
C SER A 99 2.19 5.14 30.96
N ASP A 100 3.06 4.57 31.78
CA ASP A 100 3.75 5.21 32.90
C ASP A 100 5.10 5.87 32.52
N THR A 101 5.48 5.84 31.25
CA THR A 101 6.70 6.48 30.75
C THR A 101 6.43 7.36 29.52
N SER A 102 7.47 8.01 29.02
CA SER A 102 7.47 8.96 27.91
C SER A 102 8.84 8.99 27.26
N LEU A 103 8.93 9.41 26.00
CA LEU A 103 10.23 9.60 25.32
C LEU A 103 11.13 10.63 26.02
N VAL A 104 10.56 11.51 26.84
CA VAL A 104 11.29 12.51 27.63
C VAL A 104 11.37 12.17 29.12
N ASP A 105 10.89 11.00 29.53
CA ASP A 105 11.10 10.49 30.89
C ASP A 105 12.60 10.20 31.10
N PRO A 106 13.26 10.82 32.09
CA PRO A 106 14.67 10.57 32.36
C PRO A 106 14.99 9.11 32.67
N GLU A 107 14.02 8.31 33.13
CA GLU A 107 14.17 6.88 33.41
C GLU A 107 13.84 5.97 32.21
N PHE A 108 13.33 6.52 31.09
CA PHE A 108 13.01 5.74 29.89
C PHE A 108 14.19 4.87 29.41
N PRO A 109 15.44 5.37 29.36
CA PRO A 109 16.58 4.57 28.91
C PRO A 109 16.84 3.34 29.78
N GLU A 110 16.85 3.52 31.10
CA GLU A 110 17.10 2.47 32.07
C GLU A 110 15.94 1.45 32.13
N LYS A 111 14.70 1.92 32.03
CA LYS A 111 13.50 1.05 31.97
C LYS A 111 13.50 0.18 30.71
N LEU A 112 13.79 0.76 29.54
CA LEU A 112 13.88 -0.02 28.30
C LEU A 112 15.04 -1.01 28.34
N ALA A 113 16.19 -0.63 28.91
CA ALA A 113 17.34 -1.52 29.05
C ALA A 113 17.03 -2.72 29.98
N ALA A 114 16.28 -2.50 31.06
CA ALA A 114 15.80 -3.58 31.92
C ALA A 114 14.86 -4.54 31.16
N PHE A 115 13.94 -4.00 30.36
CA PHE A 115 13.09 -4.81 29.49
C PHE A 115 13.91 -5.60 28.45
N ALA A 116 14.86 -4.95 27.78
CA ALA A 116 15.76 -5.56 26.81
C ALA A 116 16.56 -6.72 27.41
N ARG A 117 17.06 -6.55 28.65
CA ARG A 117 17.73 -7.62 29.41
C ARG A 117 16.81 -8.82 29.61
N ALA A 118 15.58 -8.61 30.08
CA ALA A 118 14.64 -9.71 30.31
C ALA A 118 14.29 -10.45 29.01
N VAL A 119 14.15 -9.73 27.89
CA VAL A 119 13.98 -10.34 26.56
C VAL A 119 15.18 -11.22 26.23
N ALA A 120 16.42 -10.75 26.44
CA ALA A 120 17.63 -11.52 26.18
C ALA A 120 17.77 -12.74 27.10
N GLU A 121 17.47 -12.60 28.40
CA GLU A 121 17.49 -13.71 29.38
C GLU A 121 16.47 -14.79 29.02
N ARG A 122 15.30 -14.39 28.53
CA ARG A 122 14.24 -15.32 28.10
C ARG A 122 14.57 -16.00 26.78
N TYR A 123 15.15 -15.26 25.83
CA TYR A 123 15.46 -15.74 24.48
C TYR A 123 16.95 -15.59 24.16
N PRO A 124 17.86 -16.28 24.88
CA PRO A 124 19.31 -16.08 24.76
C PRO A 124 19.89 -16.51 23.41
N TRP A 125 19.08 -17.18 22.58
CA TRP A 125 19.43 -17.60 21.22
C TRP A 125 19.20 -16.51 20.17
N VAL A 126 18.46 -15.44 20.49
CA VAL A 126 18.26 -14.31 19.58
C VAL A 126 19.56 -13.52 19.48
N THR A 127 19.96 -13.22 18.25
CA THR A 127 21.25 -12.59 17.95
C THR A 127 21.12 -11.20 17.35
N HIS A 128 19.95 -10.77 16.89
CA HIS A 128 19.77 -9.48 16.22
C HIS A 128 18.65 -8.69 16.89
N TYR A 129 18.90 -7.40 17.13
CA TYR A 129 17.97 -6.52 17.84
C TYR A 129 17.89 -5.15 17.18
N THR A 130 16.69 -4.58 17.16
CA THR A 130 16.41 -3.16 16.89
C THR A 130 15.67 -2.60 18.11
N PRO A 131 16.37 -2.18 19.18
CA PRO A 131 15.70 -1.73 20.40
C PRO A 131 14.63 -0.66 20.14
N ILE A 132 14.92 0.32 19.29
CA ILE A 132 13.99 1.38 18.90
C ILE A 132 14.04 1.57 17.38
N ASN A 133 12.88 1.56 16.72
CA ASN A 133 12.75 1.92 15.31
C ASN A 133 12.78 3.44 15.13
N GLU A 134 13.61 3.93 14.20
CA GLU A 134 13.63 5.34 13.75
C GLU A 134 13.54 6.39 14.88
N PRO A 135 14.56 6.45 15.76
CA PRO A 135 14.53 7.33 16.92
C PRO A 135 14.47 8.82 16.54
N LEU A 136 15.08 9.23 15.42
CA LEU A 136 15.02 10.62 14.95
C LEU A 136 13.65 10.97 14.40
N THR A 137 13.06 10.14 13.54
CA THR A 137 11.70 10.35 13.01
C THR A 137 10.69 10.44 14.15
N THR A 138 10.75 9.48 15.08
CA THR A 138 9.87 9.44 16.25
C THR A 138 10.04 10.70 17.10
N ALA A 139 11.27 11.13 17.39
CA ALA A 139 11.51 12.36 18.12
C ALA A 139 10.96 13.61 17.40
N ARG A 140 11.06 13.70 16.08
CA ARG A 140 10.49 14.83 15.30
C ARG A 140 8.97 14.87 15.42
N PHE A 141 8.31 13.74 15.21
CA PHE A 141 6.84 13.66 15.30
C PHE A 141 6.31 13.86 16.71
N SER A 142 7.03 13.40 17.73
CA SER A 142 6.63 13.56 19.12
C SER A 142 6.99 14.92 19.73
N GLY A 143 8.12 15.51 19.34
CA GLY A 143 8.71 16.67 20.01
C GLY A 143 8.76 17.96 19.19
N LEU A 144 8.97 17.90 17.88
CA LEU A 144 8.95 19.09 17.02
C LEU A 144 7.55 19.40 16.51
N TYR A 145 6.83 18.39 16.01
CA TYR A 145 5.53 18.58 15.34
C TYR A 145 4.35 18.31 16.28
N GLY A 146 4.58 17.52 17.33
CA GLY A 146 3.62 17.21 18.37
C GLY A 146 2.43 16.38 17.88
N HIS A 147 2.64 15.56 16.85
CA HIS A 147 1.65 14.61 16.35
C HIS A 147 1.48 13.44 17.30
N TRP A 148 2.59 12.94 17.86
CA TRP A 148 2.63 11.78 18.75
C TRP A 148 2.98 12.19 20.17
N TYR A 149 2.69 11.34 21.14
CA TYR A 149 3.01 11.58 22.54
C TYR A 149 4.53 11.81 22.72
N PRO A 150 4.99 12.78 23.56
CA PRO A 150 4.22 13.61 24.49
C PRO A 150 3.68 14.93 23.91
N HIS A 151 3.57 15.09 22.59
CA HIS A 151 3.03 16.26 21.91
C HIS A 151 3.82 17.56 22.13
N GLY A 152 5.15 17.46 22.26
CA GLY A 152 6.03 18.62 22.23
C GLY A 152 5.92 19.38 20.91
N ARG A 153 6.20 20.69 20.96
CA ARG A 153 6.22 21.56 19.76
C ARG A 153 7.41 22.50 19.79
N ASP A 154 8.54 21.98 20.26
CA ASP A 154 9.72 22.76 20.57
C ASP A 154 10.99 21.91 20.44
N GLU A 155 12.09 22.60 20.19
CA GLU A 155 13.41 22.00 19.96
C GLU A 155 13.93 21.24 21.20
N LEU A 156 13.59 21.68 22.42
CA LEU A 156 14.08 21.02 23.64
C LEU A 156 13.40 19.66 23.81
N THR A 157 12.08 19.58 23.68
CA THR A 157 11.34 18.31 23.77
C THR A 157 11.81 17.31 22.72
N PHE A 158 12.01 17.78 21.48
CA PHE A 158 12.60 16.97 20.41
C PHE A 158 13.97 16.40 20.77
N ILE A 159 14.90 17.25 21.21
CA ILE A 159 16.25 16.81 21.51
C ILE A 159 16.29 15.89 22.73
N ARG A 160 15.47 16.14 23.76
CA ARG A 160 15.35 15.25 24.92
C ARG A 160 14.83 13.87 24.52
N ALA A 161 13.83 13.81 23.65
CA ALA A 161 13.32 12.55 23.10
C ALA A 161 14.38 11.81 22.27
N LEU A 162 15.14 12.52 21.44
CA LEU A 162 16.20 11.90 20.62
C LEU A 162 17.35 11.35 21.48
N LEU A 163 17.86 12.16 22.42
CA LEU A 163 18.97 11.75 23.30
C LEU A 163 18.53 10.60 24.22
N GLY A 164 17.32 10.67 24.78
CA GLY A 164 16.73 9.60 25.58
C GLY A 164 16.67 8.29 24.81
N GLN A 165 16.13 8.29 23.59
CA GLN A 165 16.07 7.10 22.74
C GLN A 165 17.46 6.56 22.36
N CYS A 166 18.41 7.42 21.97
CA CYS A 166 19.77 6.98 21.62
C CYS A 166 20.49 6.35 22.82
N ARG A 167 20.33 6.92 24.02
CA ARG A 167 20.84 6.35 25.26
C ARG A 167 20.15 5.03 25.59
N ALA A 168 18.84 4.94 25.39
CA ALA A 168 18.06 3.72 25.60
C ALA A 168 18.53 2.57 24.69
N ILE A 169 18.82 2.87 23.42
CA ILE A 169 19.41 1.90 22.48
C ILE A 169 20.76 1.40 23.00
N ALA A 170 21.67 2.31 23.36
CA ALA A 170 23.00 1.94 23.85
C ALA A 170 22.94 1.08 25.12
N LEU A 171 22.14 1.50 26.12
CA LEU A 171 21.96 0.74 27.36
C LEU A 171 21.28 -0.62 27.12
N SER A 172 20.30 -0.68 26.22
CA SER A 172 19.64 -1.94 25.86
C SER A 172 20.63 -2.93 25.26
N ILE A 173 21.47 -2.50 24.33
CA ILE A 173 22.48 -3.37 23.70
C ILE A 173 23.56 -3.80 24.69
N LEU A 174 23.99 -2.92 25.60
CA LEU A 174 24.89 -3.31 26.69
C LEU A 174 24.27 -4.41 27.56
N ALA A 175 23.02 -4.21 28.00
CA ALA A 175 22.31 -5.17 28.84
C ALA A 175 22.04 -6.51 28.12
N ILE A 176 21.69 -6.47 26.84
CA ILE A 176 21.53 -7.67 26.00
C ILE A 176 22.87 -8.41 25.88
N ARG A 177 23.99 -7.70 25.66
CA ARG A 177 25.32 -8.32 25.48
C ARG A 177 25.90 -8.92 26.74
N GLU A 178 25.46 -8.49 27.92
CA GLU A 178 25.77 -9.18 29.18
C GLU A 178 25.19 -10.61 29.21
N VAL A 179 24.06 -10.84 28.53
CA VAL A 179 23.40 -12.15 28.45
C VAL A 179 23.89 -12.93 27.22
N ASN A 180 23.92 -12.28 26.06
CA ASN A 180 24.41 -12.83 24.80
C ASN A 180 25.50 -11.93 24.20
N PRO A 181 26.79 -12.22 24.45
CA PRO A 181 27.91 -11.41 23.93
C PRO A 181 28.00 -11.33 22.40
N HIS A 182 27.27 -12.18 21.67
CA HIS A 182 27.23 -12.20 20.22
C HIS A 182 26.05 -11.39 19.63
N ALA A 183 25.23 -10.75 20.47
CA ALA A 183 24.11 -9.96 20.01
C ALA A 183 24.56 -8.74 19.19
N GLN A 184 23.85 -8.51 18.08
CA GLN A 184 24.12 -7.49 17.09
C GLN A 184 23.00 -6.44 17.08
N LEU A 185 23.40 -5.17 16.99
CA LEU A 185 22.51 -4.03 16.81
C LEU A 185 22.24 -3.81 15.32
N VAL A 186 20.98 -3.96 14.93
CA VAL A 186 20.43 -3.51 13.65
C VAL A 186 19.67 -2.22 13.93
N GLN A 187 20.31 -1.06 13.76
CA GLN A 187 19.67 0.23 14.05
C GLN A 187 19.11 0.84 12.77
N THR A 188 17.84 1.23 12.80
CA THR A 188 17.11 1.78 11.66
C THR A 188 16.86 3.28 11.81
N GLU A 189 16.80 3.99 10.68
CA GLU A 189 16.35 5.38 10.58
C GLU A 189 15.73 5.66 9.20
N ASP A 190 14.69 6.52 9.14
CA ASP A 190 14.24 7.09 7.87
C ASP A 190 15.25 8.14 7.40
N LEU A 191 15.71 7.98 6.17
CA LEU A 191 16.71 8.85 5.58
C LEU A 191 16.11 9.52 4.34
N GLY A 192 15.97 10.85 4.43
CA GLY A 192 15.59 11.71 3.33
C GLY A 192 16.64 12.79 3.07
N LYS A 193 16.59 13.41 1.90
CA LYS A 193 17.37 14.61 1.56
C LYS A 193 16.45 15.83 1.45
N ILE A 194 16.88 16.93 2.03
CA ILE A 194 16.21 18.22 1.92
C ILE A 194 16.87 19.05 0.82
N PHE A 195 16.10 19.38 -0.20
CA PHE A 195 16.44 20.35 -1.22
C PHE A 195 15.88 21.71 -0.85
N SER A 196 16.36 22.77 -1.49
CA SER A 196 15.75 24.08 -1.37
C SER A 196 15.99 24.98 -2.56
N THR A 197 15.23 26.06 -2.60
CA THR A 197 15.63 27.28 -3.30
C THR A 197 16.88 27.92 -2.67
N PRO A 198 17.55 28.86 -3.37
CA PRO A 198 18.75 29.51 -2.86
C PRO A 198 18.56 30.25 -1.53
N LEU A 199 17.40 30.88 -1.28
CA LEU A 199 17.13 31.62 -0.04
C LEU A 199 17.16 30.72 1.21
N LEU A 200 16.71 29.49 1.05
CA LEU A 200 16.53 28.52 2.13
C LEU A 200 17.68 27.51 2.25
N ALA A 201 18.77 27.71 1.50
CA ALA A 201 19.93 26.83 1.48
C ALA A 201 20.53 26.56 2.88
N TYR A 202 20.49 27.56 3.77
CA TYR A 202 20.95 27.40 5.16
C TYR A 202 20.08 26.41 5.96
N GLN A 203 18.76 26.41 5.73
CA GLN A 203 17.85 25.50 6.41
C GLN A 203 17.99 24.09 5.86
N ALA A 204 18.05 23.95 4.54
CA ALA A 204 18.30 22.65 3.92
C ALA A 204 19.65 22.06 4.36
N ALA A 205 20.70 22.87 4.49
CA ALA A 205 21.99 22.42 5.03
C ALA A 205 21.85 21.91 6.48
N LEU A 206 21.14 22.63 7.34
CA LEU A 206 20.88 22.21 8.73
C LEU A 206 20.14 20.86 8.77
N GLU A 207 19.05 20.70 8.02
CA GLU A 207 18.28 19.45 8.02
C GLU A 207 19.07 18.28 7.42
N ASN A 208 19.91 18.54 6.41
CA ASN A 208 20.78 17.52 5.82
C ASN A 208 21.93 17.08 6.72
N GLU A 209 22.28 17.87 7.74
CA GLU A 209 23.13 17.43 8.86
C GLU A 209 22.29 16.71 9.93
N ARG A 210 21.10 17.23 10.26
CA ARG A 210 20.21 16.67 11.28
C ARG A 210 19.75 15.24 10.95
N ARG A 211 19.52 14.89 9.68
CA ARG A 211 19.12 13.54 9.27
C ARG A 211 20.09 12.42 9.70
N TRP A 212 21.33 12.76 10.05
CA TRP A 212 22.34 11.81 10.51
C TRP A 212 22.41 11.67 12.03
N LEU A 213 21.65 12.48 12.78
CA LEU A 213 21.94 12.78 14.17
C LEU A 213 21.85 11.57 15.11
N SER A 214 20.89 10.66 14.91
CA SER A 214 20.79 9.42 15.68
C SER A 214 21.99 8.50 15.45
N PHE A 215 22.41 8.34 14.19
CA PHE A 215 23.61 7.57 13.85
C PHE A 215 24.90 8.24 14.33
N ASP A 216 25.02 9.56 14.25
CA ASP A 216 26.19 10.29 14.72
C ASP A 216 26.33 10.23 16.25
N LEU A 217 25.22 10.26 17.00
CA LEU A 217 25.20 10.01 18.44
C LEU A 217 25.72 8.60 18.74
N LEU A 218 25.11 7.57 18.15
CA LEU A 218 25.46 6.17 18.39
C LEU A 218 26.89 5.84 17.96
N CYS A 219 27.39 6.43 16.87
CA CYS A 219 28.75 6.22 16.39
C CYS A 219 29.80 7.09 17.11
N GLY A 220 29.42 7.92 18.09
CA GLY A 220 30.35 8.80 18.81
C GLY A 220 31.01 9.85 17.92
N ARG A 221 30.26 10.46 16.99
CA ARG A 221 30.80 11.44 16.01
C ARG A 221 30.50 12.89 16.34
N LEU A 222 29.57 13.16 17.27
CA LEU A 222 29.22 14.51 17.72
C LEU A 222 30.30 15.10 18.64
N SER A 223 31.42 15.51 18.05
CA SER A 223 32.48 16.26 18.75
C SER A 223 32.20 17.78 18.72
N PRO A 224 32.93 18.60 19.51
CA PRO A 224 32.83 20.07 19.46
C PRO A 224 33.03 20.70 18.07
N THR A 225 33.68 19.99 17.14
CA THR A 225 33.87 20.43 15.75
C THR A 225 32.75 20.00 14.81
N HIS A 226 31.78 19.20 15.29
CA HIS A 226 30.67 18.71 14.46
C HIS A 226 29.69 19.85 14.12
N PRO A 227 29.16 19.93 12.88
CA PRO A 227 28.22 20.98 12.47
C PRO A 227 27.00 21.14 13.38
N MET A 228 26.50 20.03 13.93
CA MET A 228 25.34 20.01 14.83
C MET A 228 25.66 20.36 16.30
N TRP A 229 26.93 20.44 16.70
CA TRP A 229 27.30 20.67 18.11
C TRP A 229 26.74 21.97 18.67
N HIS A 230 26.96 23.07 17.97
CA HIS A 230 26.49 24.38 18.41
C HIS A 230 24.95 24.45 18.46
N TYR A 231 24.27 23.83 17.51
CA TYR A 231 22.81 23.74 17.50
C TYR A 231 22.29 22.98 18.75
N LEU A 232 22.88 21.83 19.09
CA LEU A 232 22.50 21.07 20.29
C LEU A 232 22.69 21.89 21.58
N HIS A 233 23.82 22.60 21.69
CA HIS A 233 24.06 23.48 22.82
C HIS A 233 23.04 24.64 22.89
N GLN A 234 22.66 25.22 21.76
CA GLN A 234 21.61 26.25 21.70
C GLN A 234 20.23 25.71 22.11
N CYS A 235 19.94 24.44 21.83
CA CYS A 235 18.73 23.76 22.27
C CYS A 235 18.75 23.43 23.78
N GLY A 236 19.84 23.70 24.52
CA GLY A 236 19.94 23.48 25.95
C GLY A 236 20.45 22.09 26.35
N VAL A 237 21.24 21.44 25.49
CA VAL A 237 21.97 20.21 25.83
C VAL A 237 23.29 20.55 26.51
N ASP A 238 23.57 19.90 27.65
CA ASP A 238 24.85 20.03 28.34
C ASP A 238 25.94 19.24 27.61
N GLU A 239 27.16 19.79 27.55
CA GLU A 239 28.34 19.12 26.99
C GLU A 239 28.61 17.77 27.68
N ALA A 240 28.32 17.65 28.98
CA ALA A 240 28.49 16.41 29.72
C ALA A 240 27.59 15.28 29.20
N GLU A 241 26.38 15.60 28.71
CA GLU A 241 25.48 14.61 28.13
C GLU A 241 26.00 14.09 26.78
N LEU A 242 26.54 15.00 25.96
CA LEU A 242 27.14 14.64 24.66
C LEU A 242 28.46 13.88 24.84
N ALA A 243 29.23 14.20 25.87
CA ALA A 243 30.46 13.49 26.23
C ALA A 243 30.19 12.00 26.48
N GLY A 244 29.06 11.64 27.10
CA GLY A 244 28.68 10.25 27.33
C GLY A 244 28.62 9.39 26.05
N PHE A 245 28.11 9.95 24.94
CA PHE A 245 28.07 9.28 23.63
C PHE A 245 29.45 9.17 22.97
N LEU A 246 30.34 10.15 23.20
CA LEU A 246 31.72 10.12 22.71
C LEU A 246 32.57 9.10 23.47
N GLU A 247 32.38 9.01 24.78
CA GLU A 247 33.12 8.10 25.65
C GLU A 247 32.67 6.65 25.48
N ASN A 248 31.37 6.43 25.23
CA ASN A 248 30.77 5.10 25.13
C ASN A 248 29.94 4.96 23.84
N PRO A 249 30.56 5.01 22.65
CA PRO A 249 29.83 4.85 21.40
C PRO A 249 29.25 3.43 21.29
N CYS A 250 28.06 3.33 20.71
CA CYS A 250 27.36 2.09 20.38
C CYS A 250 27.05 2.07 18.87
N PRO A 251 28.07 1.99 17.99
CA PRO A 251 27.83 1.94 16.56
C PRO A 251 27.02 0.69 16.21
N PRO A 252 26.08 0.78 15.25
CA PRO A 252 25.33 -0.38 14.81
C PRO A 252 26.24 -1.40 14.13
N ASP A 253 25.97 -2.69 14.36
CA ASP A 253 26.60 -3.77 13.61
C ASP A 253 26.08 -3.82 12.17
N ILE A 254 24.80 -3.46 11.97
CA ILE A 254 24.17 -3.24 10.67
C ILE A 254 23.35 -1.94 10.74
N MET A 255 23.67 -1.01 9.84
CA MET A 255 22.94 0.24 9.69
C MET A 255 21.76 0.05 8.74
N GLY A 256 20.55 0.10 9.29
CA GLY A 256 19.29 0.02 8.56
C GLY A 256 18.88 1.38 8.02
N ILE A 257 18.67 1.46 6.71
CA ILE A 257 18.17 2.65 6.03
C ILE A 257 16.74 2.39 5.59
N ASN A 258 15.81 3.17 6.12
CA ASN A 258 14.45 3.26 5.62
C ASN A 258 14.39 4.46 4.67
N HIS A 259 13.72 4.31 3.52
CA HIS A 259 13.55 5.40 2.58
C HIS A 259 12.26 5.24 1.80
N TYR A 260 11.46 6.30 1.79
CA TYR A 260 10.22 6.39 1.04
C TYR A 260 10.35 7.46 -0.04
N LEU A 261 9.58 7.35 -1.13
CA LEU A 261 9.60 8.32 -2.23
C LEU A 261 9.29 9.76 -1.78
N THR A 262 8.62 9.90 -0.64
CA THR A 262 8.24 11.17 -0.01
C THR A 262 9.18 11.61 1.11
N SER A 263 10.21 10.82 1.47
CA SER A 263 11.22 11.18 2.47
C SER A 263 12.08 12.36 2.00
N ASP A 264 12.34 12.44 0.69
CA ASP A 264 13.00 13.61 0.10
C ASP A 264 12.04 14.80 0.02
N ARG A 265 12.48 15.97 0.49
CA ARG A 265 11.64 17.18 0.60
C ARG A 265 12.27 18.37 -0.12
N LEU A 266 11.45 19.34 -0.51
CA LEU A 266 11.87 20.64 -1.03
C LEU A 266 11.32 21.75 -0.13
N LEU A 267 12.21 22.64 0.31
CA LEU A 267 11.84 23.90 0.95
C LEU A 267 11.80 25.03 -0.09
N ASP A 268 10.68 25.72 -0.22
CA ASP A 268 10.48 26.79 -1.20
C ASP A 268 9.77 28.00 -0.57
N GLU A 269 10.36 29.19 -0.68
CA GLU A 269 9.81 30.44 -0.13
C GLU A 269 8.56 30.92 -0.87
N ARG A 270 8.32 30.43 -2.09
CA ARG A 270 7.17 30.79 -2.93
C ARG A 270 5.93 29.98 -2.53
N ILE A 271 5.49 30.19 -1.29
CA ILE A 271 4.39 29.43 -0.66
C ILE A 271 3.10 29.46 -1.47
N GLU A 272 2.85 30.52 -2.24
CA GLU A 272 1.67 30.68 -3.08
C GLU A 272 1.55 29.65 -4.22
N ARG A 273 2.64 28.93 -4.54
CA ARG A 273 2.64 27.84 -5.52
C ARG A 273 2.11 26.52 -4.96
N TYR A 274 1.88 26.46 -3.66
CA TYR A 274 1.61 25.23 -2.93
C TYR A 274 0.38 25.37 -2.04
N PRO A 275 -0.31 24.27 -1.73
CA PRO A 275 -1.48 24.29 -0.86
C PRO A 275 -1.12 24.69 0.58
N SER A 276 -2.06 25.31 1.28
CA SER A 276 -1.84 25.90 2.61
C SER A 276 -1.37 24.91 3.69
N TRP A 277 -1.72 23.63 3.57
CA TRP A 277 -1.28 22.60 4.50
C TRP A 277 0.24 22.35 4.45
N SER A 278 0.92 22.77 3.39
CA SER A 278 2.37 22.66 3.26
C SER A 278 3.13 23.85 3.83
N HIS A 279 2.43 24.94 4.19
CA HIS A 279 3.06 26.19 4.60
C HIS A 279 3.55 26.09 6.04
N GLY A 280 4.81 26.46 6.26
CA GLY A 280 5.45 26.48 7.56
C GLY A 280 6.52 27.56 7.65
N GLY A 281 7.48 27.35 8.56
CA GLY A 281 8.62 28.24 8.73
C GLY A 281 9.49 27.85 9.91
N ASN A 282 10.66 28.47 10.00
CA ASN A 282 11.64 28.28 11.08
C ASN A 282 11.80 29.53 11.97
N GLY A 283 10.81 30.43 11.96
CA GLY A 283 10.89 31.73 12.64
C GLY A 283 11.77 32.78 11.95
N LYS A 284 12.62 32.39 11.00
CA LYS A 284 13.42 33.31 10.17
C LYS A 284 12.81 33.54 8.79
N HIS A 285 12.35 32.49 8.13
CA HIS A 285 11.61 32.55 6.87
C HIS A 285 10.37 31.66 6.92
N GLN A 286 9.34 32.06 6.19
CA GLN A 286 8.22 31.20 5.83
C GLN A 286 8.54 30.48 4.53
N TYR A 287 8.11 29.23 4.44
CA TYR A 287 8.34 28.39 3.27
C TYR A 287 7.34 27.24 3.22
N ALA A 288 7.16 26.66 2.03
CA ALA A 288 6.44 25.42 1.85
C ALA A 288 7.42 24.25 2.01
N ASP A 289 6.99 23.21 2.71
CA ASP A 289 7.67 21.92 2.79
C ASP A 289 6.88 20.90 1.95
N ILE A 290 7.47 20.45 0.83
CA ILE A 290 6.81 19.64 -0.19
C ILE A 290 7.61 18.37 -0.48
N GLU A 291 6.92 17.26 -0.79
CA GLU A 291 7.58 16.06 -1.29
C GLU A 291 8.39 16.39 -2.57
N ALA A 292 9.71 16.21 -2.54
CA ALA A 292 10.58 16.55 -3.67
C ALA A 292 10.15 15.83 -4.97
N VAL A 293 9.67 14.58 -4.85
CA VAL A 293 9.17 13.79 -5.98
C VAL A 293 8.01 14.46 -6.73
N ARG A 294 7.25 15.36 -6.09
CA ARG A 294 6.10 16.05 -6.66
C ARG A 294 6.43 17.39 -7.32
N VAL A 295 7.67 17.87 -7.21
CA VAL A 295 8.05 19.24 -7.60
C VAL A 295 9.43 19.37 -8.24
N CYS A 296 10.44 18.61 -7.79
CA CYS A 296 11.80 18.74 -8.31
C CYS A 296 11.87 18.25 -9.75
N ALA A 297 12.37 19.09 -10.67
CA ALA A 297 12.43 18.77 -12.10
C ALA A 297 13.37 17.60 -12.39
N GLU A 298 14.51 17.56 -11.70
CA GLU A 298 15.53 16.53 -11.86
C GLU A 298 15.14 15.20 -11.20
N GLY A 299 14.19 15.19 -10.25
CA GLY A 299 13.79 14.02 -9.46
C GLY A 299 14.23 14.12 -8.01
N ILE A 300 14.37 12.98 -7.35
CA ILE A 300 14.76 12.86 -5.94
C ILE A 300 16.21 12.38 -5.78
N ALA A 301 16.81 12.53 -4.59
CA ALA A 301 18.10 11.91 -4.29
C ALA A 301 17.98 10.38 -4.31
N GLY A 302 16.91 9.86 -3.68
CA GLY A 302 16.55 8.44 -3.72
C GLY A 302 17.48 7.53 -2.92
N HIS A 303 17.04 6.29 -2.69
CA HIS A 303 17.75 5.26 -1.93
C HIS A 303 19.18 5.02 -2.44
N ARG A 304 19.42 5.04 -3.76
CA ARG A 304 20.75 4.83 -4.35
C ARG A 304 21.80 5.79 -3.78
N ARG A 305 21.49 7.08 -3.79
CA ARG A 305 22.42 8.12 -3.33
C ARG A 305 22.58 8.06 -1.82
N LEU A 306 21.48 7.88 -1.11
CA LEU A 306 21.48 7.86 0.36
C LEU A 306 22.28 6.68 0.92
N LEU A 307 22.18 5.50 0.31
CA LEU A 307 23.01 4.34 0.66
C LEU A 307 24.50 4.59 0.39
N ALA A 308 24.83 5.24 -0.74
CA ALA A 308 26.21 5.60 -1.03
C ALA A 308 26.77 6.61 -0.02
N GLU A 309 25.99 7.64 0.33
CA GLU A 309 26.36 8.64 1.34
C GLU A 309 26.54 8.00 2.73
N ALA A 310 25.64 7.09 3.14
CA ALA A 310 25.76 6.35 4.40
C ALA A 310 27.03 5.48 4.42
N TRP A 311 27.31 4.74 3.34
CA TRP A 311 28.53 3.95 3.22
C TRP A 311 29.81 4.80 3.23
N GLU A 312 29.79 5.94 2.55
CA GLU A 312 30.91 6.89 2.54
C GLU A 312 31.17 7.47 3.92
N ARG A 313 30.10 7.84 4.63
CA ARG A 313 30.18 8.43 5.97
C ARG A 313 30.65 7.42 7.01
N TYR A 314 30.04 6.25 7.11
CA TYR A 314 30.21 5.36 8.26
C TYR A 314 31.09 4.14 8.02
N LYS A 315 31.17 3.62 6.79
CA LYS A 315 31.86 2.37 6.45
C LYS A 315 31.40 1.16 7.28
N LEU A 316 30.12 1.14 7.65
CA LEU A 316 29.45 0.04 8.35
C LEU A 316 28.59 -0.77 7.37
N PRO A 317 28.32 -2.06 7.64
CA PRO A 317 27.38 -2.86 6.87
C PRO A 317 26.00 -2.19 6.81
N LEU A 318 25.38 -2.19 5.63
CA LEU A 318 24.08 -1.57 5.39
C LEU A 318 23.01 -2.62 5.17
N ALA A 319 21.78 -2.32 5.55
CA ALA A 319 20.58 -3.00 5.08
C ALA A 319 19.52 -1.96 4.75
N ILE A 320 18.66 -2.24 3.78
CA ILE A 320 17.44 -1.45 3.59
C ILE A 320 16.37 -2.11 4.43
N THR A 321 15.97 -1.48 5.53
CA THR A 321 15.21 -2.17 6.58
C THR A 321 13.70 -2.07 6.42
N GLU A 322 13.22 -1.22 5.51
CA GLU A 322 11.82 -1.10 5.08
C GLU A 322 11.75 -0.71 3.60
N VAL A 323 10.99 -1.49 2.83
CA VAL A 323 10.65 -1.19 1.43
C VAL A 323 9.16 -1.39 1.25
N HIS A 324 8.41 -0.29 1.34
CA HIS A 324 6.97 -0.23 1.07
C HIS A 324 6.64 0.96 0.20
N LEU A 325 5.52 0.88 -0.51
CA LEU A 325 4.93 2.03 -1.16
C LEU A 325 3.41 1.89 -1.16
N ASN A 326 2.72 2.85 -0.57
CA ASN A 326 1.26 2.95 -0.69
C ASN A 326 0.90 3.35 -2.13
N CYS A 327 0.55 2.36 -2.94
CA CYS A 327 0.21 2.53 -4.35
C CYS A 327 -0.45 1.27 -4.92
N THR A 328 -0.71 1.31 -6.22
CA THR A 328 -1.21 0.17 -7.01
C THR A 328 -0.19 -0.96 -7.12
N ARG A 329 -0.67 -2.19 -7.37
CA ARG A 329 0.17 -3.39 -7.29
C ARG A 329 1.44 -3.35 -8.13
N GLU A 330 1.37 -2.85 -9.36
CA GLU A 330 2.52 -2.72 -10.26
C GLU A 330 3.56 -1.71 -9.77
N GLU A 331 3.14 -0.65 -9.09
CA GLU A 331 4.06 0.35 -8.55
C GLU A 331 4.77 -0.20 -7.31
N GLN A 332 4.10 -1.04 -6.51
CA GLN A 332 4.75 -1.78 -5.42
C GLN A 332 5.81 -2.75 -5.94
N LEU A 333 5.49 -3.49 -7.02
CA LEU A 333 6.46 -4.37 -7.70
C LEU A 333 7.65 -3.58 -8.25
N ARG A 334 7.40 -2.45 -8.94
CA ARG A 334 8.44 -1.58 -9.49
C ARG A 334 9.35 -1.04 -8.39
N TRP A 335 8.78 -0.64 -7.25
CA TRP A 335 9.54 -0.07 -6.14
C TRP A 335 10.47 -1.10 -5.51
N LEU A 336 9.94 -2.27 -5.13
CA LEU A 336 10.75 -3.34 -4.55
C LEU A 336 11.84 -3.80 -5.52
N TYR A 337 11.52 -3.94 -6.79
CA TYR A 337 12.47 -4.36 -7.82
C TYR A 337 13.58 -3.31 -8.05
N GLU A 338 13.24 -2.03 -8.10
CA GLU A 338 14.21 -0.94 -8.25
C GLU A 338 15.16 -0.87 -7.06
N VAL A 339 14.63 -0.99 -5.84
CA VAL A 339 15.43 -1.02 -4.61
C VAL A 339 16.36 -2.24 -4.60
N TRP A 340 15.84 -3.43 -4.90
CA TRP A 340 16.64 -4.65 -4.99
C TRP A 340 17.80 -4.52 -5.98
N ASN A 341 17.53 -4.11 -7.22
CA ASN A 341 18.57 -3.95 -8.24
C ASN A 341 19.61 -2.91 -7.84
N THR A 342 19.18 -1.80 -7.22
CA THR A 342 20.09 -0.77 -6.71
C THR A 342 21.05 -1.34 -5.66
N THR A 343 20.58 -2.19 -4.75
CA THR A 343 21.48 -2.83 -3.76
C THR A 343 22.49 -3.77 -4.40
N GLN A 344 22.07 -4.56 -5.39
CA GLN A 344 22.95 -5.46 -6.14
C GLN A 344 24.05 -4.66 -6.85
N GLU A 345 23.70 -3.57 -7.52
CA GLU A 345 24.64 -2.69 -8.22
C GLU A 345 25.63 -2.00 -7.26
N LEU A 346 25.15 -1.48 -6.11
CA LEU A 346 26.02 -0.87 -5.11
C LEU A 346 26.98 -1.89 -4.50
N ARG A 347 26.53 -3.13 -4.26
CA ARG A 347 27.38 -4.24 -3.81
C ARG A 347 28.45 -4.58 -4.85
N ASP A 348 28.10 -4.57 -6.13
CA ASP A 348 29.07 -4.81 -7.20
C ASP A 348 30.15 -3.74 -7.22
N ARG A 349 29.80 -2.49 -6.87
CA ARG A 349 30.71 -1.35 -6.67
C ARG A 349 31.45 -1.32 -5.32
N GLY A 350 31.24 -2.32 -4.47
CA GLY A 350 31.99 -2.49 -3.20
C GLY A 350 31.36 -1.86 -1.96
N VAL A 351 30.08 -1.46 -2.02
CA VAL A 351 29.29 -1.12 -0.83
C VAL A 351 28.87 -2.41 -0.11
N ASP A 352 28.99 -2.46 1.21
CA ASP A 352 28.60 -3.64 1.99
C ASP A 352 27.10 -3.65 2.32
N VAL A 353 26.24 -3.91 1.33
CA VAL A 353 24.79 -4.06 1.54
C VAL A 353 24.45 -5.53 1.78
N ARG A 354 23.83 -5.83 2.92
CA ARG A 354 23.52 -7.17 3.40
C ARG A 354 22.12 -7.63 3.07
N ALA A 355 21.14 -6.73 3.09
CA ALA A 355 19.75 -7.12 2.92
C ALA A 355 18.83 -6.00 2.40
N VAL A 356 17.69 -6.43 1.90
CA VAL A 356 16.51 -5.62 1.60
C VAL A 356 15.33 -6.23 2.32
N THR A 357 14.58 -5.44 3.09
CA THR A 357 13.40 -5.92 3.81
C THR A 357 12.12 -5.58 3.06
N ALA A 358 11.37 -6.60 2.65
CA ALA A 358 10.00 -6.42 2.20
C ALA A 358 9.13 -5.99 3.39
N TRP A 359 8.70 -4.73 3.39
CA TRP A 359 7.86 -4.16 4.43
C TRP A 359 6.58 -3.59 3.81
N SER A 360 5.42 -3.67 4.43
CA SER A 360 5.08 -4.61 5.49
C SER A 360 4.46 -5.89 4.93
N LEU A 361 4.64 -7.01 5.65
CA LEU A 361 4.08 -8.31 5.25
C LEU A 361 2.54 -8.29 5.20
N LEU A 362 1.89 -7.64 6.16
CA LEU A 362 0.42 -7.64 6.31
C LEU A 362 -0.22 -6.27 6.03
N GLY A 363 0.49 -5.40 5.32
CA GLY A 363 0.05 -4.04 5.05
C GLY A 363 0.11 -3.13 6.28
N SER A 364 -0.44 -1.93 6.12
CA SER A 364 -0.39 -0.88 7.13
C SER A 364 -1.77 -0.21 7.24
N TYR A 365 -2.10 0.35 8.41
CA TYR A 365 -3.35 1.08 8.62
C TYR A 365 -3.10 2.53 9.02
N ASP A 366 -3.87 3.45 8.44
CA ASP A 366 -3.99 4.85 8.83
C ASP A 366 -2.70 5.70 8.75
N TRP A 367 -1.67 5.22 8.06
CA TRP A 367 -0.42 5.99 7.85
C TRP A 367 -0.60 7.24 6.98
N HIS A 368 -1.65 7.29 6.14
CA HIS A 368 -2.04 8.51 5.42
C HIS A 368 -2.32 9.69 6.36
N ASN A 369 -2.61 9.43 7.64
CA ASN A 369 -2.79 10.41 8.69
C ASN A 369 -1.72 10.34 9.80
N LEU A 370 -0.59 9.66 9.54
CA LEU A 370 0.49 9.41 10.51
C LEU A 370 0.02 8.66 11.76
N VAL A 371 -0.95 7.75 11.63
CA VAL A 371 -1.51 6.98 12.75
C VAL A 371 -2.00 7.89 13.88
N THR A 372 -2.53 9.07 13.54
CA THR A 372 -3.09 10.02 14.50
C THR A 372 -4.59 9.86 14.70
N ARG A 373 -5.26 9.15 13.78
CA ARG A 373 -6.69 8.86 13.80
C ARG A 373 -6.98 7.46 13.28
N CYS A 374 -8.10 6.90 13.73
CA CYS A 374 -8.64 5.63 13.26
C CYS A 374 -9.64 5.86 12.11
N ASP A 375 -9.15 5.95 10.88
CA ASP A 375 -10.00 6.09 9.69
C ASP A 375 -10.32 4.71 9.06
N GLY A 376 -9.53 3.68 9.40
CA GLY A 376 -9.66 2.33 8.84
C GLY A 376 -9.08 2.22 7.43
N TYR A 377 -8.25 3.17 7.01
CA TYR A 377 -7.61 3.15 5.70
C TYR A 377 -6.50 2.11 5.69
N TYR A 378 -6.61 1.13 4.79
CA TYR A 378 -5.68 0.01 4.68
C TYR A 378 -4.81 0.12 3.42
N GLU A 379 -3.50 -0.01 3.60
CA GLU A 379 -2.51 -0.08 2.54
C GLU A 379 -2.05 -1.54 2.36
N PRO A 380 -2.31 -2.19 1.20
CA PRO A 380 -1.99 -3.61 1.02
C PRO A 380 -0.48 -3.91 1.10
N GLY A 381 -0.12 -4.92 1.89
CA GLY A 381 1.25 -5.44 1.99
C GLY A 381 1.54 -6.59 1.04
N VAL A 382 2.54 -7.40 1.42
CA VAL A 382 2.88 -8.66 0.74
C VAL A 382 1.70 -9.62 0.72
N PHE A 383 0.93 -9.64 1.79
CA PHE A 383 -0.38 -10.27 1.89
C PHE A 383 -1.46 -9.21 2.09
N ASP A 384 -2.58 -9.37 1.40
CA ASP A 384 -3.79 -8.59 1.59
C ASP A 384 -4.64 -9.21 2.71
N VAL A 385 -5.02 -8.43 3.73
CA VAL A 385 -5.78 -8.92 4.90
C VAL A 385 -7.27 -8.57 4.86
N ARG A 386 -7.79 -8.07 3.74
CA ARG A 386 -9.24 -7.76 3.58
C ARG A 386 -10.12 -9.00 3.34
N SER A 387 -9.50 -10.17 3.22
CA SER A 387 -10.13 -11.48 3.14
C SER A 387 -10.09 -12.21 4.49
N LEU A 388 -10.92 -13.25 4.66
CA LEU A 388 -10.97 -14.05 5.90
C LEU A 388 -9.59 -14.58 6.33
N HIS A 389 -8.76 -14.93 5.35
CA HIS A 389 -7.37 -15.32 5.50
C HIS A 389 -6.48 -14.38 4.69
N PRO A 390 -5.25 -14.05 5.16
CA PRO A 390 -4.33 -13.24 4.39
C PRO A 390 -4.07 -13.86 3.01
N ARG A 391 -4.27 -13.07 1.95
CA ARG A 391 -4.15 -13.50 0.56
C ARG A 391 -2.81 -13.04 -0.02
N PRO A 392 -1.98 -13.91 -0.61
CA PRO A 392 -0.73 -13.49 -1.22
C PRO A 392 -0.99 -12.53 -2.38
N THR A 393 -0.11 -11.55 -2.53
CA THR A 393 -0.15 -10.60 -3.63
C THR A 393 0.97 -10.89 -4.63
N ALA A 394 1.02 -10.17 -5.76
CA ALA A 394 2.12 -10.31 -6.70
C ALA A 394 3.51 -10.07 -6.06
N ILE A 395 3.56 -9.28 -4.97
CA ILE A 395 4.79 -9.03 -4.20
C ILE A 395 5.27 -10.31 -3.51
N ALA A 396 4.36 -11.15 -3.00
CA ALA A 396 4.71 -12.43 -2.38
C ALA A 396 5.48 -13.31 -3.36
N LYS A 397 5.00 -13.42 -4.61
CA LYS A 397 5.69 -14.14 -5.68
C LYS A 397 7.07 -13.56 -5.97
N MET A 398 7.19 -12.23 -6.06
CA MET A 398 8.48 -11.57 -6.25
C MET A 398 9.45 -11.89 -5.11
N ILE A 399 8.99 -11.89 -3.85
CA ILE A 399 9.81 -12.25 -2.70
C ILE A 399 10.26 -13.71 -2.78
N CYS A 400 9.37 -14.64 -3.14
CA CYS A 400 9.74 -16.05 -3.35
C CYS A 400 10.86 -16.19 -4.40
N ASP A 401 10.73 -15.50 -5.53
CA ASP A 401 11.75 -15.50 -6.58
C ASP A 401 13.09 -14.97 -6.05
N LEU A 402 13.07 -13.81 -5.35
CA LEU A 402 14.27 -13.20 -4.78
C LEU A 402 14.92 -14.08 -3.70
N ALA A 403 14.13 -14.69 -2.82
CA ALA A 403 14.60 -15.59 -1.77
C ALA A 403 15.25 -16.87 -2.34
N ALA A 404 14.73 -17.38 -3.46
CA ALA A 404 15.31 -18.49 -4.20
C ALA A 404 16.54 -18.10 -5.04
N GLY A 405 16.89 -16.80 -5.12
CA GLY A 405 17.97 -16.30 -5.97
C GLY A 405 17.60 -16.23 -7.47
N HIS A 406 16.32 -16.30 -7.79
CA HIS A 406 15.80 -16.11 -9.14
C HIS A 406 15.63 -14.62 -9.46
N THR A 407 15.64 -14.28 -10.75
CA THR A 407 15.28 -12.94 -11.21
C THR A 407 13.77 -12.85 -11.37
N PRO A 408 13.07 -11.95 -10.65
CA PRO A 408 11.62 -11.78 -10.81
C PRO A 408 11.26 -11.43 -12.25
N GLN A 409 10.26 -12.12 -12.80
CA GLN A 409 9.76 -11.85 -14.14
C GLN A 409 8.30 -11.40 -14.07
N HIS A 410 8.06 -10.14 -14.43
CA HIS A 410 6.71 -9.62 -14.62
C HIS A 410 6.72 -8.55 -15.72
N PRO A 411 5.79 -8.58 -16.70
CA PRO A 411 5.74 -7.61 -17.80
C PRO A 411 5.71 -6.14 -17.35
N LEU A 412 5.09 -5.88 -16.20
CA LEU A 412 4.96 -4.52 -15.65
C LEU A 412 6.27 -3.92 -15.13
N LEU A 413 7.33 -4.72 -14.94
CA LEU A 413 8.66 -4.25 -14.56
C LEU A 413 9.42 -3.58 -15.73
N ALA A 414 8.92 -3.73 -16.97
CA ALA A 414 9.51 -3.09 -18.15
C ALA A 414 9.23 -1.58 -18.22
N THR A 415 8.26 -1.08 -17.45
CA THR A 415 7.92 0.34 -17.38
C THR A 415 8.46 0.94 -16.09
N PRO A 416 9.09 2.13 -16.12
CA PRO A 416 9.57 2.76 -14.91
C PRO A 416 8.43 3.15 -13.97
N GLY A 417 8.72 3.17 -12.67
CA GLY A 417 7.78 3.61 -11.64
C GLY A 417 7.29 5.04 -11.85
N TRP A 418 6.13 5.39 -11.28
CA TRP A 418 5.53 6.71 -11.44
C TRP A 418 6.47 7.85 -11.02
N TRP A 419 7.35 7.62 -10.06
CA TRP A 419 8.35 8.59 -9.58
C TRP A 419 9.44 8.95 -10.59
N HIS A 420 9.52 8.23 -11.71
CA HIS A 420 10.39 8.57 -12.85
C HIS A 420 9.62 9.12 -14.05
N ARG A 421 8.28 9.11 -14.00
CA ARG A 421 7.40 9.62 -15.07
C ARG A 421 7.06 11.09 -14.81
N GLN A 422 6.87 11.87 -15.88
CA GLN A 422 6.50 13.31 -15.76
C GLN A 422 5.19 13.53 -14.99
N ALA A 423 4.27 12.56 -15.04
CA ALA A 423 3.00 12.59 -14.30
C ALA A 423 3.16 12.70 -12.77
N ARG A 424 4.36 12.47 -12.22
CA ARG A 424 4.62 12.67 -10.78
C ARG A 424 4.50 14.13 -10.32
N LEU A 425 4.75 15.08 -11.22
CA LEU A 425 4.82 16.51 -10.92
C LEU A 425 3.40 17.04 -10.72
N LEU A 426 3.04 17.31 -9.47
CA LEU A 426 1.73 17.88 -9.11
C LEU A 426 1.79 19.41 -9.02
N PHE A 427 2.99 19.98 -8.88
CA PHE A 427 3.23 21.40 -8.79
C PHE A 427 4.12 21.88 -9.94
N PRO A 428 4.15 23.19 -10.25
CA PRO A 428 5.04 23.70 -11.28
C PRO A 428 6.49 23.30 -10.92
N PRO A 429 7.30 22.80 -11.86
CA PRO A 429 8.61 22.24 -11.51
C PRO A 429 9.57 23.27 -10.91
N VAL A 430 10.45 22.81 -10.03
CA VAL A 430 11.57 23.58 -9.47
C VAL A 430 12.87 22.85 -9.79
N SER A 431 13.81 23.56 -10.41
CA SER A 431 15.16 23.05 -10.64
C SER A 431 15.99 23.27 -9.39
N THR A 432 16.62 22.21 -8.89
CA THR A 432 17.57 22.27 -7.76
C THR A 432 19.02 22.34 -8.21
N GLN A 433 19.27 22.26 -9.53
CA GLN A 433 20.58 22.14 -10.17
C GLN A 433 21.39 20.89 -9.75
N GLU A 434 20.86 20.07 -8.85
CA GLU A 434 21.43 18.78 -8.51
C GLU A 434 20.96 17.72 -9.52
N LYS A 435 21.90 17.12 -10.24
CA LYS A 435 21.59 16.00 -11.13
C LYS A 435 21.21 14.77 -10.30
N THR A 436 20.10 14.14 -10.66
CA THR A 436 19.76 12.80 -10.18
C THR A 436 20.48 11.74 -11.00
N SER A 437 20.61 10.54 -10.44
CA SER A 437 21.42 9.45 -11.00
C SER A 437 20.60 8.37 -11.71
N PHE A 438 19.30 8.62 -11.96
CA PHE A 438 18.44 7.64 -12.59
C PHE A 438 18.55 7.69 -14.12
N GLU A 439 19.06 6.61 -14.70
CA GLU A 439 18.91 6.33 -16.13
C GLU A 439 17.79 5.30 -16.29
N PRO A 440 16.72 5.59 -17.06
CA PRO A 440 15.66 4.62 -17.29
C PRO A 440 16.22 3.37 -17.98
N PRO A 441 15.69 2.18 -17.68
CA PRO A 441 16.10 0.96 -18.38
C PRO A 441 15.85 1.13 -19.89
N LEU A 442 16.93 1.16 -20.66
CA LEU A 442 16.88 1.25 -22.13
C LEU A 442 16.53 -0.13 -22.71
N GLY A 443 15.48 -0.19 -23.54
CA GLY A 443 15.33 -1.28 -24.52
C GLY A 443 14.48 -2.50 -24.15
N VAL A 444 13.65 -2.45 -23.10
CA VAL A 444 12.66 -3.53 -22.85
C VAL A 444 11.30 -3.11 -23.39
N THR A 445 10.78 -3.86 -24.37
CA THR A 445 9.40 -3.69 -24.85
C THR A 445 8.44 -4.34 -23.85
N SER A 446 7.58 -3.53 -23.24
CA SER A 446 6.54 -4.03 -22.35
C SER A 446 5.50 -4.81 -23.16
N LYS A 447 5.22 -6.06 -22.77
CA LYS A 447 4.06 -6.78 -23.31
C LYS A 447 2.79 -6.07 -22.82
N PRO A 448 1.79 -5.79 -23.68
CA PRO A 448 0.59 -5.07 -23.27
C PRO A 448 -0.48 -5.99 -22.67
N ILE A 449 -1.50 -5.38 -22.05
CA ILE A 449 -2.83 -5.99 -21.89
C ILE A 449 -3.64 -5.77 -23.17
N ALA A 450 -4.31 -6.79 -23.68
CA ALA A 450 -5.35 -6.62 -24.70
C ALA A 450 -6.72 -6.37 -24.03
N ILE A 451 -7.35 -5.24 -24.31
CA ILE A 451 -8.67 -4.88 -23.76
C ILE A 451 -9.69 -4.92 -24.90
N VAL A 452 -10.67 -5.80 -24.84
CA VAL A 452 -11.78 -5.82 -25.82
C VAL A 452 -13.00 -5.09 -25.28
N GLY A 453 -13.74 -4.45 -26.19
CA GLY A 453 -14.92 -3.65 -25.83
C GLY A 453 -14.64 -2.14 -25.86
N ALA A 454 -13.84 -1.69 -26.83
CA ALA A 454 -13.39 -0.30 -26.97
C ALA A 454 -14.51 0.75 -26.90
N THR A 455 -15.74 0.45 -27.32
CA THR A 455 -16.84 1.41 -27.33
C THR A 455 -17.67 1.43 -26.04
N GLY A 456 -17.42 0.51 -25.12
CA GLY A 456 -18.18 0.37 -23.87
C GLY A 456 -17.55 1.12 -22.70
N THR A 457 -18.38 1.43 -21.70
CA THR A 457 -17.97 2.09 -20.45
C THR A 457 -16.78 1.42 -19.78
N LEU A 458 -16.81 0.09 -19.66
CA LEU A 458 -15.79 -0.66 -18.96
C LEU A 458 -14.47 -0.72 -19.75
N GLY A 459 -14.51 -0.93 -21.06
CA GLY A 459 -13.30 -0.93 -21.91
C GLY A 459 -12.57 0.42 -21.89
N GLN A 460 -13.32 1.52 -21.96
CA GLN A 460 -12.78 2.88 -21.83
C GLN A 460 -12.23 3.16 -20.42
N ALA A 461 -12.90 2.67 -19.38
CA ALA A 461 -12.44 2.80 -18.00
C ALA A 461 -11.11 2.05 -17.75
N PHE A 462 -10.98 0.82 -18.27
CA PHE A 462 -9.71 0.07 -18.23
C PHE A 462 -8.59 0.80 -18.95
N ALA A 463 -8.84 1.31 -20.16
CA ALA A 463 -7.85 2.08 -20.91
C ALA A 463 -7.38 3.32 -20.12
N ARG A 464 -8.33 4.12 -19.59
CA ARG A 464 -8.04 5.29 -18.75
C ARG A 464 -7.20 4.93 -17.52
N ILE A 465 -7.58 3.88 -16.79
CA ILE A 465 -6.83 3.49 -15.59
C ILE A 465 -5.46 2.89 -15.94
N CYS A 466 -5.33 2.18 -17.06
CA CYS A 466 -4.03 1.71 -17.53
C CYS A 466 -3.09 2.89 -17.85
N ASP A 467 -3.58 3.96 -18.47
CA ASP A 467 -2.79 5.20 -18.67
C ASP A 467 -2.31 5.79 -17.34
N LEU A 468 -3.22 5.95 -16.37
CA LEU A 468 -2.90 6.47 -15.04
C LEU A 468 -1.83 5.60 -14.34
N ARG A 469 -2.00 4.29 -14.40
CA ARG A 469 -1.13 3.27 -13.78
C ARG A 469 0.17 3.01 -14.56
N GLY A 470 0.32 3.57 -15.76
CA GLY A 470 1.45 3.28 -16.64
C GLY A 470 1.53 1.80 -17.00
N ILE A 471 0.39 1.18 -17.29
CA ILE A 471 0.28 -0.18 -17.78
C ILE A 471 0.12 -0.11 -19.29
N SER A 472 1.02 -0.76 -20.04
CA SER A 472 0.89 -0.84 -21.50
C SER A 472 -0.35 -1.64 -21.87
N TYR A 473 -1.16 -1.12 -22.79
CA TYR A 473 -2.38 -1.78 -23.25
C TYR A 473 -2.66 -1.53 -24.73
N GLN A 474 -3.51 -2.36 -25.31
CA GLN A 474 -4.13 -2.16 -26.61
C GLN A 474 -5.64 -2.31 -26.46
N LEU A 475 -6.39 -1.25 -26.77
CA LEU A 475 -7.85 -1.22 -26.71
C LEU A 475 -8.44 -1.59 -28.08
N LEU A 476 -9.33 -2.58 -28.11
CA LEU A 476 -9.78 -3.25 -29.33
C LEU A 476 -11.29 -3.13 -29.52
N THR A 477 -11.66 -2.75 -30.73
CA THR A 477 -13.01 -2.79 -31.27
C THR A 477 -13.34 -4.22 -31.74
N ARG A 478 -14.63 -4.47 -31.94
CA ARG A 478 -15.10 -5.74 -32.53
C ARG A 478 -14.55 -6.01 -33.93
N GLN A 479 -14.27 -4.95 -34.70
CA GLN A 479 -13.73 -5.10 -36.07
C GLN A 479 -12.26 -5.55 -36.06
N GLU A 480 -11.51 -5.16 -35.04
CA GLU A 480 -10.10 -5.55 -34.87
C GLU A 480 -9.98 -6.96 -34.31
N MET A 481 -10.84 -7.34 -33.35
CA MET A 481 -10.92 -8.71 -32.84
C MET A 481 -12.35 -9.07 -32.44
N ASP A 482 -13.03 -9.88 -33.26
CA ASP A 482 -14.33 -10.43 -32.90
C ASP A 482 -14.13 -11.64 -31.97
N ILE A 483 -14.53 -11.48 -30.71
CA ILE A 483 -14.38 -12.51 -29.67
C ILE A 483 -15.16 -13.79 -29.98
N THR A 484 -16.09 -13.77 -30.93
CA THR A 484 -16.88 -14.94 -31.34
C THR A 484 -16.17 -15.80 -32.39
N ASP A 485 -15.09 -15.29 -32.99
CA ASP A 485 -14.29 -15.98 -34.00
C ASP A 485 -12.98 -16.52 -33.38
N PRO A 486 -12.86 -17.84 -33.13
CA PRO A 486 -11.66 -18.42 -32.53
C PRO A 486 -10.40 -18.28 -33.40
N ILE A 487 -10.53 -18.15 -34.73
CA ILE A 487 -9.38 -18.00 -35.63
C ILE A 487 -8.85 -16.57 -35.53
N ALA A 488 -9.74 -15.58 -35.53
CA ALA A 488 -9.35 -14.18 -35.37
C ALA A 488 -8.67 -13.93 -34.01
N VAL A 489 -9.22 -14.47 -32.92
CA VAL A 489 -8.62 -14.37 -31.58
C VAL A 489 -7.23 -15.02 -31.56
N ASP A 490 -7.07 -16.23 -32.09
CA ASP A 490 -5.79 -16.94 -32.08
C ASP A 490 -4.70 -16.22 -32.88
N ALA A 491 -5.05 -15.70 -34.06
CA ALA A 491 -4.16 -14.90 -34.89
C ALA A 491 -3.70 -13.63 -34.15
N PHE A 492 -4.64 -12.92 -33.51
CA PHE A 492 -4.36 -11.69 -32.78
C PHE A 492 -3.42 -11.92 -31.59
N LEU A 493 -3.68 -12.96 -30.77
CA LEU A 493 -2.82 -13.27 -29.62
C LEU A 493 -1.43 -13.75 -30.05
N THR A 494 -1.33 -14.46 -31.17
CA THR A 494 -0.05 -14.86 -31.74
C THR A 494 0.80 -13.65 -32.14
N GLU A 495 0.20 -12.63 -32.74
CA GLU A 495 0.89 -11.40 -33.16
C GLU A 495 1.24 -10.48 -31.98
N LEU A 496 0.26 -10.15 -31.14
CA LEU A 496 0.43 -9.15 -30.08
C LEU A 496 1.22 -9.70 -28.87
N GLN A 497 1.08 -10.99 -28.58
CA GLN A 497 1.66 -11.64 -27.39
C GLN A 497 1.34 -10.88 -26.07
N PRO A 498 0.07 -10.52 -25.80
CA PRO A 498 -0.28 -9.81 -24.58
C PRO A 498 -0.06 -10.73 -23.37
N TRP A 499 0.19 -10.15 -22.19
CA TRP A 499 0.28 -10.94 -20.98
C TRP A 499 -1.08 -11.23 -20.34
N ALA A 500 -2.09 -10.43 -20.67
CA ALA A 500 -3.47 -10.66 -20.27
C ALA A 500 -4.47 -10.14 -21.31
N ILE A 501 -5.67 -10.70 -21.29
CA ILE A 501 -6.87 -10.15 -21.93
C ILE A 501 -7.85 -9.69 -20.85
N VAL A 502 -8.37 -8.48 -21.02
CA VAL A 502 -9.54 -7.99 -20.28
C VAL A 502 -10.74 -7.97 -21.23
N ASN A 503 -11.70 -8.84 -20.96
CA ASN A 503 -12.95 -8.93 -21.70
C ASN A 503 -14.01 -7.97 -21.15
N ALA A 504 -14.03 -6.74 -21.66
CA ALA A 504 -15.07 -5.76 -21.38
C ALA A 504 -16.12 -5.66 -22.52
N ALA A 505 -16.13 -6.62 -23.45
CA ALA A 505 -17.14 -6.72 -24.50
C ALA A 505 -18.37 -7.50 -23.99
N GLY A 506 -19.55 -7.12 -24.47
CA GLY A 506 -20.80 -7.78 -24.07
C GLY A 506 -22.05 -7.08 -24.59
N TYR A 507 -23.15 -7.84 -24.63
CA TYR A 507 -24.49 -7.34 -24.81
C TYR A 507 -25.04 -6.86 -23.47
N VAL A 508 -25.34 -5.57 -23.29
CA VAL A 508 -25.68 -4.96 -21.99
C VAL A 508 -27.13 -4.50 -21.84
N ARG A 509 -27.92 -4.52 -22.92
CA ARG A 509 -29.30 -4.01 -22.92
C ARG A 509 -30.27 -5.08 -22.44
N VAL A 510 -30.47 -5.18 -21.12
CA VAL A 510 -31.20 -6.27 -20.46
C VAL A 510 -32.59 -6.54 -21.07
N ASP A 511 -33.39 -5.50 -21.33
CA ASP A 511 -34.72 -5.67 -21.92
C ASP A 511 -34.69 -6.07 -23.41
N ASP A 512 -33.68 -5.62 -24.16
CA ASP A 512 -33.53 -5.99 -25.57
C ASP A 512 -33.05 -7.44 -25.71
N ALA A 513 -32.36 -7.99 -24.71
CA ALA A 513 -31.92 -9.39 -24.70
C ALA A 513 -33.09 -10.38 -24.78
N GLU A 514 -34.26 -10.03 -24.23
CA GLU A 514 -35.49 -10.84 -24.38
C GLU A 514 -35.99 -10.88 -25.83
N ARG A 515 -35.69 -9.85 -26.61
CA ARG A 515 -36.06 -9.76 -28.03
C ARG A 515 -34.99 -10.35 -28.95
N GLU A 516 -33.73 -10.33 -28.52
CA GLU A 516 -32.56 -10.76 -29.28
C GLU A 516 -31.74 -11.85 -28.55
N PRO A 517 -32.37 -12.97 -28.11
CA PRO A 517 -31.70 -13.95 -27.25
C PRO A 517 -30.50 -14.62 -27.90
N GLU A 518 -30.56 -14.90 -29.20
CA GLU A 518 -29.46 -15.53 -29.94
C GLU A 518 -28.22 -14.63 -29.99
N ILE A 519 -28.40 -13.33 -30.20
CA ILE A 519 -27.30 -12.35 -30.23
C ILE A 519 -26.70 -12.21 -28.83
N CYS A 520 -27.56 -12.12 -27.80
CA CYS A 520 -27.13 -12.06 -26.41
C CYS A 520 -26.27 -13.29 -26.05
N MET A 521 -26.74 -14.50 -26.35
CA MET A 521 -26.02 -15.75 -26.07
C MET A 521 -24.71 -15.86 -26.87
N LEU A 522 -24.72 -15.48 -28.14
CA LEU A 522 -23.52 -15.48 -28.97
C LEU A 522 -22.42 -14.58 -28.38
N VAL A 523 -22.77 -13.35 -28.01
CA VAL A 523 -21.79 -12.37 -27.53
C VAL A 523 -21.42 -12.59 -26.07
N ASN A 524 -22.39 -12.82 -25.17
CA ASN A 524 -22.14 -12.93 -23.74
C ASN A 524 -21.70 -14.31 -23.29
N THR A 525 -22.02 -15.39 -24.03
CA THR A 525 -21.65 -16.76 -23.64
C THR A 525 -20.56 -17.33 -24.54
N GLN A 526 -20.79 -17.38 -25.86
CA GLN A 526 -19.84 -18.01 -26.77
C GLN A 526 -18.55 -17.19 -26.90
N GLY A 527 -18.64 -15.86 -26.97
CA GLY A 527 -17.47 -14.98 -27.04
C GLY A 527 -16.47 -15.19 -25.90
N PRO A 528 -16.87 -15.05 -24.62
CA PRO A 528 -15.98 -15.28 -23.49
C PRO A 528 -15.44 -16.71 -23.43
N ALA A 529 -16.25 -17.72 -23.78
CA ALA A 529 -15.79 -19.11 -23.85
C ALA A 529 -14.71 -19.33 -24.91
N THR A 530 -14.84 -18.68 -26.08
CA THR A 530 -13.80 -18.65 -27.11
C THR A 530 -12.52 -18.02 -26.58
N LEU A 531 -12.60 -16.84 -25.94
CA LEU A 531 -11.43 -16.19 -25.33
C LEU A 531 -10.74 -17.12 -24.32
N ALA A 532 -11.50 -17.76 -23.43
CA ALA A 532 -10.97 -18.68 -22.42
C ALA A 532 -10.21 -19.85 -23.06
N ALA A 533 -10.80 -20.49 -24.06
CA ALA A 533 -10.18 -21.62 -24.75
C ALA A 533 -8.89 -21.22 -25.47
N VAL A 534 -8.84 -20.05 -26.10
CA VAL A 534 -7.62 -19.57 -26.77
C VAL A 534 -6.56 -19.14 -25.74
N CYS A 535 -6.94 -18.37 -24.71
CA CYS A 535 -6.03 -17.96 -23.62
C CYS A 535 -5.36 -19.17 -22.95
N ALA A 536 -6.10 -20.25 -22.71
CA ALA A 536 -5.54 -21.49 -22.14
C ALA A 536 -4.42 -22.08 -23.01
N ARG A 537 -4.56 -22.04 -24.34
CA ARG A 537 -3.52 -22.56 -25.27
C ARG A 537 -2.25 -21.73 -25.26
N HIS A 538 -2.38 -20.41 -25.07
CA HIS A 538 -1.26 -19.47 -25.09
C HIS A 538 -0.71 -19.16 -23.68
N ASN A 539 -1.33 -19.70 -22.62
CA ASN A 539 -1.04 -19.36 -21.22
C ASN A 539 -1.09 -17.84 -20.95
N ILE A 540 -2.12 -17.19 -21.47
CA ILE A 540 -2.39 -15.75 -21.30
C ILE A 540 -3.46 -15.61 -20.22
N ALA A 541 -3.29 -14.68 -19.28
CA ALA A 541 -4.30 -14.45 -18.24
C ALA A 541 -5.59 -13.89 -18.85
N LEU A 542 -6.75 -14.31 -18.35
CA LEU A 542 -8.05 -13.82 -18.82
C LEU A 542 -8.83 -13.25 -17.65
N LEU A 543 -9.26 -11.99 -17.77
CA LEU A 543 -10.24 -11.36 -16.92
C LEU A 543 -11.54 -11.15 -17.71
N THR A 544 -12.68 -11.60 -17.20
CA THR A 544 -14.01 -11.38 -17.80
C THR A 544 -15.07 -11.04 -16.76
N PHE A 545 -16.18 -10.45 -17.19
CA PHE A 545 -17.22 -9.93 -16.31
C PHE A 545 -18.57 -10.63 -16.46
N SER A 546 -19.18 -10.89 -15.32
CA SER A 546 -20.55 -11.37 -15.14
C SER A 546 -21.41 -10.29 -14.45
N SER A 547 -22.61 -10.65 -13.99
CA SER A 547 -23.59 -9.73 -13.41
C SER A 547 -24.23 -10.32 -12.17
N ASP A 548 -24.73 -9.47 -11.28
CA ASP A 548 -25.68 -9.82 -10.23
C ASP A 548 -27.03 -10.38 -10.74
N LEU A 549 -27.41 -10.09 -12.00
CA LEU A 549 -28.60 -10.64 -12.65
C LEU A 549 -28.54 -12.16 -12.94
N VAL A 550 -27.45 -12.83 -12.53
CA VAL A 550 -27.39 -14.29 -12.47
C VAL A 550 -28.23 -14.89 -11.34
N PHE A 551 -28.71 -14.06 -10.42
CA PHE A 551 -29.54 -14.46 -9.27
C PHE A 551 -31.02 -14.11 -9.45
N ASP A 552 -31.89 -14.88 -8.77
CA ASP A 552 -33.35 -14.69 -8.80
C ASP A 552 -33.90 -13.74 -7.74
N GLY A 553 -33.12 -13.44 -6.70
CA GLY A 553 -33.59 -12.63 -5.57
C GLY A 553 -34.46 -13.39 -4.57
N ALA A 554 -34.38 -14.72 -4.51
CA ALA A 554 -35.13 -15.54 -3.57
C ALA A 554 -34.67 -15.39 -2.11
N ILE A 555 -33.41 -15.00 -1.87
CA ILE A 555 -32.87 -14.77 -0.52
C ILE A 555 -32.78 -13.28 -0.18
N SER A 556 -32.75 -12.97 1.13
CA SER A 556 -32.69 -11.61 1.67
C SER A 556 -31.33 -11.24 2.28
N THR A 557 -30.34 -12.12 2.16
CA THR A 557 -28.95 -11.88 2.54
C THR A 557 -28.09 -11.68 1.28
N PRO A 558 -27.00 -10.90 1.32
CA PRO A 558 -26.14 -10.71 0.16
C PRO A 558 -25.65 -12.04 -0.42
N TYR A 559 -25.73 -12.18 -1.74
CA TYR A 559 -25.26 -13.38 -2.46
C TYR A 559 -23.73 -13.44 -2.45
N VAL A 560 -23.19 -14.60 -2.12
CA VAL A 560 -21.74 -14.89 -2.17
C VAL A 560 -21.41 -15.78 -3.38
N GLU A 561 -20.13 -15.95 -3.69
CA GLU A 561 -19.66 -16.64 -4.89
C GLU A 561 -20.19 -18.09 -5.01
N ASP A 562 -20.41 -18.76 -3.88
CA ASP A 562 -20.86 -20.15 -3.79
C ASP A 562 -22.38 -20.32 -3.98
N ASP A 563 -23.15 -19.23 -3.98
CA ASP A 563 -24.59 -19.29 -4.19
C ASP A 563 -24.93 -19.70 -5.65
N PRO A 564 -25.98 -20.52 -5.85
CA PRO A 564 -26.36 -21.00 -7.17
C PRO A 564 -26.85 -19.85 -8.06
N ALA A 565 -26.37 -19.83 -9.31
CA ALA A 565 -26.87 -18.92 -10.33
C ALA A 565 -28.23 -19.40 -10.87
N THR A 566 -29.31 -18.71 -10.52
CA THR A 566 -30.70 -18.96 -10.96
C THR A 566 -31.29 -17.71 -11.66
N PRO A 567 -30.82 -17.36 -12.86
CA PRO A 567 -31.23 -16.12 -13.52
C PRO A 567 -32.70 -16.12 -13.95
N LEU A 568 -33.36 -14.95 -13.85
CA LEU A 568 -34.76 -14.76 -14.26
C LEU A 568 -34.94 -14.40 -15.74
N ASN A 569 -33.92 -13.83 -16.37
CA ASN A 569 -33.99 -13.25 -17.72
C ASN A 569 -32.87 -13.76 -18.63
N VAL A 570 -33.02 -13.54 -19.93
CA VAL A 570 -32.06 -14.01 -20.96
C VAL A 570 -30.65 -13.45 -20.75
N TYR A 571 -30.52 -12.18 -20.35
CA TYR A 571 -29.23 -11.57 -20.09
C TYR A 571 -28.50 -12.27 -18.93
N GLY A 572 -29.18 -12.47 -17.81
CA GLY A 572 -28.66 -13.22 -16.66
C GLY A 572 -28.29 -14.65 -17.02
N GLN A 573 -29.13 -15.32 -17.81
CA GLN A 573 -28.85 -16.68 -18.31
C GLN A 573 -27.59 -16.74 -19.17
N SER A 574 -27.40 -15.75 -20.06
CA SER A 574 -26.19 -15.66 -20.89
C SER A 574 -24.91 -15.51 -20.05
N LYS A 575 -24.98 -14.75 -18.96
CA LYS A 575 -23.86 -14.50 -18.05
C LYS A 575 -23.54 -15.74 -17.19
N ALA A 576 -24.55 -16.38 -16.60
CA ALA A 576 -24.37 -17.62 -15.84
C ALA A 576 -23.75 -18.73 -16.69
N LEU A 577 -24.21 -18.89 -17.93
CA LEU A 577 -23.66 -19.88 -18.85
C LEU A 577 -22.23 -19.54 -19.30
N ALA A 578 -21.88 -18.24 -19.34
CA ALA A 578 -20.52 -17.78 -19.62
C ALA A 578 -19.56 -18.13 -18.48
N GLU A 579 -19.98 -17.93 -17.22
CA GLU A 579 -19.19 -18.30 -16.03
C GLU A 579 -18.79 -19.79 -16.09
N GLU A 580 -19.78 -20.66 -16.30
CA GLU A 580 -19.57 -22.11 -16.41
C GLU A 580 -18.59 -22.46 -17.54
N ARG A 581 -18.82 -21.93 -18.75
CA ARG A 581 -18.01 -22.27 -19.92
C ARG A 581 -16.59 -21.72 -19.85
N VAL A 582 -16.42 -20.49 -19.36
CA VAL A 582 -15.10 -19.87 -19.18
C VAL A 582 -14.28 -20.67 -18.18
N LEU A 583 -14.83 -20.95 -17.00
CA LEU A 583 -14.12 -21.66 -15.94
C LEU A 583 -13.87 -23.13 -16.29
N SER A 584 -14.75 -23.75 -17.09
CA SER A 584 -14.52 -25.10 -17.62
C SER A 584 -13.41 -25.14 -18.68
N ALA A 585 -13.35 -24.14 -19.57
CA ALA A 585 -12.35 -24.07 -20.62
C ALA A 585 -10.97 -23.65 -20.09
N TYR A 586 -10.94 -22.74 -19.10
CA TYR A 586 -9.71 -22.24 -18.51
C TYR A 586 -9.91 -21.87 -17.03
N PRO A 587 -9.68 -22.82 -16.10
CA PRO A 587 -9.89 -22.62 -14.66
C PRO A 587 -9.07 -21.47 -14.05
N ALA A 588 -7.95 -21.09 -14.67
CA ALA A 588 -7.12 -19.97 -14.24
C ALA A 588 -7.67 -18.59 -14.66
N SER A 589 -8.83 -18.53 -15.33
CA SER A 589 -9.50 -17.27 -15.67
C SER A 589 -10.04 -16.59 -14.41
N LEU A 590 -9.98 -15.27 -14.37
CA LEU A 590 -10.64 -14.42 -13.39
C LEU A 590 -12.00 -14.00 -13.92
N VAL A 591 -13.07 -14.36 -13.22
CA VAL A 591 -14.45 -14.01 -13.57
C VAL A 591 -15.03 -13.13 -12.46
N ILE A 592 -15.40 -11.89 -12.78
CA ILE A 592 -15.91 -10.93 -11.80
C ILE A 592 -17.41 -10.75 -11.99
N ARG A 593 -18.21 -11.22 -11.03
CA ARG A 593 -19.60 -10.77 -10.86
C ARG A 593 -19.58 -9.40 -10.22
N THR A 594 -20.32 -8.50 -10.82
CA THR A 594 -20.47 -7.13 -10.37
C THR A 594 -21.91 -6.73 -10.53
N SER A 595 -22.31 -5.69 -9.81
CA SER A 595 -23.67 -5.15 -9.89
C SER A 595 -23.67 -3.86 -10.73
N ALA A 596 -24.81 -3.19 -10.79
CA ALA A 596 -25.05 -2.11 -11.72
C ALA A 596 -24.04 -0.97 -11.60
N PHE A 597 -23.45 -0.61 -12.74
CA PHE A 597 -22.39 0.36 -12.84
C PHE A 597 -22.86 1.80 -12.63
N PHE A 598 -22.03 2.58 -11.94
CA PHE A 598 -22.09 4.03 -11.96
C PHE A 598 -20.67 4.61 -11.93
N GLY A 599 -20.50 5.83 -12.43
CA GLY A 599 -19.21 6.50 -12.45
C GLY A 599 -19.26 7.77 -13.29
N PRO A 600 -18.35 8.73 -13.06
CA PRO A 600 -18.37 10.01 -13.77
C PRO A 600 -17.98 9.88 -15.26
N TRP A 601 -17.51 8.71 -15.67
CA TRP A 601 -16.99 8.43 -17.01
C TRP A 601 -18.04 7.94 -18.00
N ASP A 602 -19.28 7.72 -17.54
CA ASP A 602 -20.39 7.25 -18.35
C ASP A 602 -21.58 8.19 -18.22
N ASN A 603 -21.96 8.84 -19.32
CA ASN A 603 -23.07 9.79 -19.34
C ASN A 603 -24.46 9.15 -19.32
N TYR A 604 -24.55 7.81 -19.37
CA TYR A 604 -25.78 7.05 -19.51
C TYR A 604 -26.05 6.12 -18.33
N ASN A 605 -25.22 6.14 -17.28
CA ASN A 605 -25.49 5.37 -16.07
C ASN A 605 -26.66 5.99 -15.26
N PHE A 606 -27.28 5.16 -14.42
CA PHE A 606 -28.46 5.52 -13.63
C PHE A 606 -28.27 6.78 -12.78
N VAL A 607 -27.15 6.90 -12.06
CA VAL A 607 -26.87 8.04 -11.16
C VAL A 607 -26.74 9.32 -11.96
N THR A 608 -26.00 9.29 -13.08
CA THR A 608 -25.81 10.47 -13.94
C THR A 608 -27.11 10.91 -14.60
N ILE A 609 -27.96 9.97 -15.04
CA ILE A 609 -29.29 10.28 -15.58
C ILE A 609 -30.19 10.90 -14.48
N ALA A 610 -30.25 10.28 -13.30
CA ALA A 610 -31.04 10.78 -12.18
C ALA A 610 -30.67 12.22 -11.83
N LEU A 611 -29.38 12.50 -11.65
CA LEU A 611 -28.87 13.84 -11.36
C LEU A 611 -29.21 14.84 -12.47
N ARG A 612 -29.09 14.46 -13.74
CA ARG A 612 -29.44 15.32 -14.88
C ARG A 612 -30.91 15.70 -14.91
N GLU A 613 -31.81 14.73 -14.69
CA GLU A 613 -33.25 14.97 -14.66
C GLU A 613 -33.64 15.86 -13.48
N LEU A 614 -33.11 15.57 -12.29
CA LEU A 614 -33.40 16.32 -11.07
C LEU A 614 -32.83 17.75 -11.11
N ALA A 615 -31.63 17.94 -11.64
CA ALA A 615 -31.04 19.27 -11.85
C ALA A 615 -31.85 20.12 -12.82
N ALA A 616 -32.54 19.50 -13.77
CA ALA A 616 -33.46 20.17 -14.67
C ALA A 616 -34.89 20.37 -14.10
N GLY A 617 -35.10 20.04 -12.81
CA GLY A 617 -36.40 20.15 -12.14
C GLY A 617 -37.43 19.12 -12.61
N ARG A 618 -37.02 18.09 -13.35
CA ARG A 618 -37.92 17.02 -13.85
C ARG A 618 -38.04 15.90 -12.83
N THR A 619 -39.09 15.11 -12.99
CA THR A 619 -39.35 13.92 -12.18
C THR A 619 -38.47 12.76 -12.62
N PHE A 620 -37.87 12.06 -11.66
CA PHE A 620 -37.13 10.81 -11.90
C PHE A 620 -37.81 9.66 -11.18
N ILE A 621 -38.24 8.63 -11.94
CA ILE A 621 -38.95 7.46 -11.40
C ILE A 621 -37.96 6.31 -11.24
N ALA A 622 -37.97 5.65 -10.07
CA ALA A 622 -37.08 4.54 -9.76
C ALA A 622 -37.76 3.49 -8.87
N ALA A 623 -37.28 2.25 -8.93
CA ALA A 623 -37.82 1.13 -8.16
C ALA A 623 -37.58 1.30 -6.66
N GLU A 624 -38.58 0.99 -5.85
CA GLU A 624 -38.52 1.07 -4.38
C GLU A 624 -38.26 -0.28 -3.70
N ASP A 625 -38.54 -1.37 -4.41
CA ASP A 625 -38.52 -2.76 -3.95
C ASP A 625 -37.48 -3.63 -4.69
N ALA A 626 -36.59 -3.00 -5.46
CA ALA A 626 -35.46 -3.65 -6.13
C ALA A 626 -34.13 -3.20 -5.52
N ILE A 627 -33.57 -4.07 -4.68
CA ILE A 627 -32.40 -3.80 -3.84
C ILE A 627 -31.15 -4.37 -4.51
N VAL A 628 -30.16 -3.50 -4.73
CA VAL A 628 -28.92 -3.81 -5.45
C VAL A 628 -27.69 -3.36 -4.63
N SER A 629 -26.50 -3.66 -5.15
CA SER A 629 -25.20 -3.21 -4.61
C SER A 629 -24.44 -2.39 -5.67
N PRO A 630 -24.75 -1.11 -5.86
CA PRO A 630 -24.22 -0.32 -6.98
C PRO A 630 -22.69 -0.35 -7.01
N THR A 631 -22.10 -0.49 -8.19
CA THR A 631 -20.65 -0.65 -8.35
C THR A 631 -20.04 0.57 -9.04
N TYR A 632 -19.12 1.23 -8.35
CA TYR A 632 -18.35 2.36 -8.82
C TYR A 632 -17.28 1.88 -9.79
N VAL A 633 -17.40 2.27 -11.06
CA VAL A 633 -16.54 1.79 -12.15
C VAL A 633 -15.04 2.01 -11.87
N PRO A 634 -14.59 3.17 -11.35
CA PRO A 634 -13.17 3.33 -11.00
C PRO A 634 -12.68 2.31 -9.97
N ASP A 635 -13.41 2.09 -8.87
CA ASP A 635 -13.02 1.11 -7.85
C ASP A 635 -12.98 -0.32 -8.42
N LEU A 636 -13.98 -0.68 -9.23
CA LEU A 636 -14.06 -1.97 -9.90
C LEU A 636 -12.82 -2.22 -10.76
N VAL A 637 -12.45 -1.27 -11.61
CA VAL A 637 -11.33 -1.43 -12.55
C VAL A 637 -9.99 -1.46 -11.82
N HIS A 638 -9.78 -0.59 -10.82
CA HIS A 638 -8.56 -0.63 -10.01
C HIS A 638 -8.38 -1.99 -9.33
N THR A 639 -9.43 -2.48 -8.66
CA THR A 639 -9.40 -3.76 -7.94
C THR A 639 -9.26 -4.94 -8.90
N SER A 640 -9.95 -4.92 -10.05
CA SER A 640 -9.86 -5.98 -11.06
C SER A 640 -8.44 -6.12 -11.63
N LEU A 641 -7.76 -5.00 -11.85
CA LEU A 641 -6.35 -5.00 -12.27
C LEU A 641 -5.44 -5.53 -11.15
N ASP A 642 -5.67 -5.17 -9.89
CA ASP A 642 -4.88 -5.69 -8.77
C ASP A 642 -5.01 -7.21 -8.64
N LEU A 643 -6.24 -7.75 -8.72
CA LEU A 643 -6.50 -9.19 -8.71
C LEU A 643 -5.85 -9.90 -9.91
N LEU A 644 -5.95 -9.29 -11.10
CA LEU A 644 -5.31 -9.84 -12.32
C LEU A 644 -3.78 -9.88 -12.20
N ILE A 645 -3.16 -8.85 -11.60
CA ILE A 645 -1.71 -8.78 -11.36
C ILE A 645 -1.29 -9.77 -10.27
N ASP A 646 -2.11 -9.91 -9.22
CA ASP A 646 -1.90 -10.89 -8.15
C ASP A 646 -2.00 -12.34 -8.65
N GLY A 647 -2.56 -12.55 -9.85
CA GLY A 647 -2.74 -13.88 -10.45
C GLY A 647 -3.96 -14.62 -9.91
N GLU A 648 -4.94 -13.87 -9.38
CA GLU A 648 -6.18 -14.43 -8.86
C GLU A 648 -7.03 -15.02 -9.98
N CYS A 649 -7.75 -16.10 -9.64
CA CYS A 649 -8.56 -16.85 -10.59
C CYS A 649 -9.89 -17.31 -9.97
N GLY A 650 -10.74 -17.89 -10.81
CA GLY A 650 -12.08 -18.30 -10.42
C GLY A 650 -13.05 -17.12 -10.37
N LEU A 651 -14.17 -17.37 -9.71
CA LEU A 651 -15.26 -16.42 -9.57
C LEU A 651 -15.03 -15.48 -8.38
N TRP A 652 -15.26 -14.18 -8.58
CA TRP A 652 -15.17 -13.14 -7.56
C TRP A 652 -16.39 -12.21 -7.62
N HIS A 653 -16.89 -11.77 -6.47
CA HIS A 653 -17.86 -10.69 -6.38
C HIS A 653 -17.15 -9.37 -6.07
N LEU A 654 -17.30 -8.37 -6.93
CA LEU A 654 -16.86 -7.00 -6.66
C LEU A 654 -18.05 -6.03 -6.78
N ALA A 655 -18.46 -5.46 -5.66
CA ALA A 655 -19.45 -4.39 -5.58
C ALA A 655 -19.13 -3.49 -4.37
N ASN A 656 -19.49 -2.19 -4.44
CA ASN A 656 -19.33 -1.34 -3.27
C ASN A 656 -20.28 -1.80 -2.16
N LYS A 657 -19.78 -1.76 -0.92
CA LYS A 657 -20.53 -2.21 0.25
C LYS A 657 -21.76 -1.31 0.49
N SER A 658 -22.93 -1.80 0.12
CA SER A 658 -24.26 -1.34 0.54
C SER A 658 -25.35 -2.18 -0.11
N ALA A 659 -26.47 -2.36 0.59
CA ALA A 659 -27.73 -2.82 0.01
C ALA A 659 -28.67 -1.61 -0.09
N ILE A 660 -29.05 -1.21 -1.30
CA ILE A 660 -29.85 0.00 -1.52
C ILE A 660 -30.88 -0.19 -2.63
N ALA A 661 -32.09 0.33 -2.43
CA ALA A 661 -33.08 0.39 -3.48
C ALA A 661 -32.71 1.45 -4.52
N TRP A 662 -33.11 1.26 -5.78
CA TRP A 662 -32.82 2.21 -6.85
C TRP A 662 -33.31 3.65 -6.56
N ALA A 663 -34.52 3.79 -5.99
CA ALA A 663 -35.04 5.09 -5.58
C ALA A 663 -34.17 5.76 -4.51
N ASP A 664 -33.66 4.99 -3.55
CA ASP A 664 -32.80 5.51 -2.48
C ASP A 664 -31.41 5.87 -2.98
N LEU A 665 -30.87 5.15 -3.97
CA LEU A 665 -29.64 5.54 -4.65
C LEU A 665 -29.79 6.90 -5.35
N ALA A 666 -30.91 7.13 -6.04
CA ALA A 666 -31.20 8.42 -6.66
C ALA A 666 -31.33 9.54 -5.61
N ARG A 667 -31.98 9.26 -4.47
CA ARG A 667 -32.09 10.22 -3.35
C ARG A 667 -30.73 10.52 -2.73
N LEU A 668 -29.88 9.51 -2.54
CA LEU A 668 -28.53 9.66 -2.01
C LEU A 668 -27.69 10.56 -2.91
N ALA A 669 -27.64 10.26 -4.21
CA ALA A 669 -26.92 11.08 -5.18
C ALA A 669 -27.42 12.52 -5.22
N ALA A 670 -28.75 12.72 -5.25
CA ALA A 670 -29.36 14.05 -5.25
C ALA A 670 -29.03 14.85 -3.99
N LYS A 671 -29.09 14.22 -2.80
CA LYS A 671 -28.73 14.84 -1.53
C LYS A 671 -27.28 15.29 -1.53
N THR A 672 -26.36 14.43 -1.98
CA THR A 672 -24.92 14.77 -2.06
C THR A 672 -24.65 15.90 -3.07
N ALA A 673 -25.41 15.97 -4.16
CA ALA A 673 -25.34 17.06 -5.13
C ALA A 673 -26.00 18.38 -4.67
N GLY A 674 -26.68 18.40 -3.52
CA GLY A 674 -27.46 19.56 -3.07
C GLY A 674 -28.75 19.79 -3.87
N LEU A 675 -29.27 18.77 -4.55
CA LEU A 675 -30.52 18.81 -5.33
C LEU A 675 -31.73 18.36 -4.49
N SER A 676 -32.93 18.80 -4.88
CA SER A 676 -34.17 18.35 -4.22
C SER A 676 -34.44 16.87 -4.48
N THR A 677 -34.79 16.12 -3.43
CA THR A 677 -35.23 14.72 -3.52
C THR A 677 -36.74 14.57 -3.73
N SER A 678 -37.51 15.67 -3.72
CA SER A 678 -38.97 15.65 -3.87
C SER A 678 -39.43 15.12 -5.24
N ASN A 679 -38.59 15.28 -6.25
CA ASN A 679 -38.87 14.87 -7.62
C ASN A 679 -38.44 13.41 -7.91
N VAL A 680 -37.89 12.71 -6.91
CA VAL A 680 -37.67 11.26 -6.98
C VAL A 680 -38.96 10.55 -6.59
N ILE A 681 -39.58 9.89 -7.56
CA ILE A 681 -40.83 9.13 -7.38
C ILE A 681 -40.49 7.65 -7.33
N ALA A 682 -40.64 7.10 -6.13
CA ALA A 682 -40.48 5.68 -5.86
C ALA A 682 -41.72 4.93 -6.38
N ARG A 683 -41.53 3.79 -7.05
CA ARG A 683 -42.61 2.89 -7.50
C ARG A 683 -42.20 1.43 -7.36
N PRO A 684 -43.15 0.49 -7.23
CA PRO A 684 -42.86 -0.93 -7.34
C PRO A 684 -42.23 -1.26 -8.71
N LEU A 685 -41.26 -2.18 -8.73
CA LEU A 685 -40.51 -2.60 -9.92
C LEU A 685 -41.44 -3.04 -11.05
N GLN A 686 -42.54 -3.72 -10.71
CA GLN A 686 -43.54 -4.22 -11.66
C GLN A 686 -44.27 -3.09 -12.40
N GLU A 687 -44.35 -1.89 -11.82
CA GLU A 687 -44.99 -0.72 -12.44
C GLU A 687 -44.06 0.05 -13.40
N LEU A 688 -42.78 -0.32 -13.49
CA LEU A 688 -41.81 0.36 -14.36
C LEU A 688 -41.90 -0.06 -15.84
N GLY A 689 -42.73 -1.06 -16.17
CA GLY A 689 -42.98 -1.48 -17.55
C GLY A 689 -41.77 -2.11 -18.25
N LEU A 690 -40.85 -2.68 -17.47
CA LEU A 690 -39.67 -3.38 -17.97
C LEU A 690 -40.06 -4.73 -18.59
N ILE A 691 -39.35 -5.15 -19.64
CA ILE A 691 -39.67 -6.37 -20.39
C ILE A 691 -39.04 -7.59 -19.70
N ALA A 692 -37.76 -7.48 -19.38
CA ALA A 692 -37.02 -8.52 -18.71
C ALA A 692 -37.38 -8.55 -17.21
N PRO A 693 -37.78 -9.72 -16.66
CA PRO A 693 -37.96 -9.86 -15.23
C PRO A 693 -36.64 -9.60 -14.51
N ARG A 694 -36.68 -8.82 -13.44
CA ARG A 694 -35.52 -8.47 -12.62
C ARG A 694 -35.76 -8.93 -11.18
N PRO A 695 -34.70 -9.40 -10.49
CA PRO A 695 -34.82 -9.80 -9.09
C PRO A 695 -35.15 -8.58 -8.23
N SER A 696 -35.96 -8.79 -7.19
CA SER A 696 -36.20 -7.78 -6.14
C SER A 696 -34.97 -7.59 -5.23
N TYR A 697 -34.04 -8.54 -5.24
CA TYR A 697 -32.81 -8.50 -4.44
C TYR A 697 -31.64 -9.13 -5.20
N SER A 698 -30.57 -8.38 -5.45
CA SER A 698 -29.35 -8.87 -6.13
C SER A 698 -28.05 -8.34 -5.50
N VAL A 699 -28.10 -8.02 -4.21
CA VAL A 699 -26.94 -7.52 -3.46
C VAL A 699 -25.83 -8.58 -3.46
N LEU A 700 -24.61 -8.16 -3.78
CA LEU A 700 -23.42 -9.03 -3.75
C LEU A 700 -22.66 -8.84 -2.42
N GLY A 701 -22.41 -9.95 -1.73
CA GLY A 701 -21.36 -10.10 -0.72
C GLY A 701 -20.20 -10.91 -1.31
N SER A 702 -19.11 -11.09 -0.56
CA SER A 702 -17.98 -11.91 -1.01
C SER A 702 -17.39 -12.73 0.14
N ASN A 703 -17.21 -14.04 -0.10
CA ASN A 703 -16.42 -14.92 0.76
C ASN A 703 -14.91 -14.75 0.52
N ARG A 704 -14.53 -14.04 -0.56
CA ARG A 704 -13.15 -13.82 -0.96
C ARG A 704 -12.56 -12.50 -0.49
N GLY A 705 -13.37 -11.61 0.07
CA GLY A 705 -12.93 -10.40 0.78
C GLY A 705 -13.69 -9.14 0.37
N GLU A 706 -13.75 -8.17 1.28
CA GLU A 706 -14.37 -6.87 1.03
C GLU A 706 -13.33 -5.89 0.47
N LEU A 707 -13.17 -5.87 -0.85
CA LEU A 707 -12.08 -5.13 -1.50
C LEU A 707 -12.47 -3.70 -1.92
N LEU A 708 -13.74 -3.46 -2.23
CA LEU A 708 -14.23 -2.15 -2.68
C LEU A 708 -14.65 -1.29 -1.48
N PRO A 709 -14.39 0.04 -1.51
CA PRO A 709 -14.88 0.97 -0.49
C PRO A 709 -16.41 0.98 -0.36
N GLY A 710 -16.91 1.53 0.74
CA GLY A 710 -18.35 1.74 0.94
C GLY A 710 -18.98 2.67 -0.09
N LEU A 711 -20.28 2.47 -0.37
CA LEU A 711 -21.01 3.23 -1.39
C LEU A 711 -21.00 4.75 -1.15
N GLU A 712 -21.11 5.20 0.09
CA GLU A 712 -21.08 6.64 0.42
C GLU A 712 -19.75 7.30 0.00
N SER A 713 -18.64 6.60 0.24
CA SER A 713 -17.30 7.01 -0.17
C SER A 713 -17.19 7.08 -1.70
N ALA A 714 -17.76 6.11 -2.41
CA ALA A 714 -17.79 6.11 -3.86
C ALA A 714 -18.66 7.25 -4.45
N ILE A 715 -19.81 7.55 -3.85
CA ILE A 715 -20.66 8.68 -4.24
C ILE A 715 -19.93 10.01 -4.00
N ALA A 716 -19.20 10.16 -2.89
CA ALA A 716 -18.38 11.35 -2.65
C ALA A 716 -17.31 11.52 -3.75
N ARG A 717 -16.55 10.46 -4.06
CA ARG A 717 -15.52 10.48 -5.12
C ARG A 717 -16.10 10.75 -6.50
N TYR A 718 -17.30 10.25 -6.80
CA TYR A 718 -18.01 10.56 -8.05
C TYR A 718 -18.14 12.07 -8.25
N PHE A 719 -18.43 12.86 -7.19
CA PHE A 719 -18.54 14.31 -7.29
C PHE A 719 -17.20 15.03 -7.28
N ASP A 720 -16.18 14.48 -6.61
CA ASP A 720 -14.84 15.05 -6.63
C ASP A 720 -14.20 14.94 -8.01
N GLU A 721 -14.44 13.86 -8.76
CA GLU A 721 -13.97 13.71 -10.14
C GLU A 721 -14.70 14.61 -11.16
N LEU A 722 -15.84 15.21 -10.80
CA LEU A 722 -16.54 16.18 -11.65
C LEU A 722 -16.03 17.61 -11.48
N LYS A 723 -15.19 17.87 -10.47
CA LYS A 723 -14.56 19.18 -10.21
C LYS A 723 -13.25 19.29 -10.98
#